data_AF-A0A5N5T5A3-F1
#
_entry.id   AF-A0A5N5T5A3-F1
#
_cell.length_a   1.000
_cell.length_b   1.000
_cell.length_c   1.000
_cell.angle_alpha   90.00
_cell.angle_beta   90.00
_cell.angle_gamma   90.00
#
_symmetry.space_group_name_H-M   'P 1'
#
loop_
_entity.id
_entity.type
_entity.pdbx_description
1 polymer ?
#
loop_
_entity_poly.entity_id
_entity_poly.type
_entity_poly.pdbx_seq_one_letter_code
_entity_poly.pdbx_strand_id
1 'polypeptide(L)'
;GKTSQQACDVSILKSYSSLPSEEIKTTTVKIQLINLILESKYLTQELVKALLEELSTKVARVEEEEMSGNSGIAKNTGDHEAKFLSNQLTRLSQLLNLYTFISSLHTNSTENPFDEETLKKKLCCCLHISRENLNEMLDDFDEDEKLNTVEGKKVVFEKEIFSFTHFLSCWSISSGSGEKTSQVNVVPVHLKEKLSEEKEISLGRFLFGWSYNSNHLKPFGECLCDSGLNGLELFQICILYWQSKEKMNALSTLKFFQLLLILAVFYQPFFDSHYLGLVKPLWATIQEKLRCWNKPLHAYVAALICRGIETNMLFFSHKIDFKALKTEEIPNPLPVINKLFLEIEEFSQGTNIALESNEWEGCTMDITEWNLLLALLNKLKAVEKFYKSLLSHEVARTSHLVDYSVKTLKLKGKGYLSELIAKWFIESSLPIETIINIIKTEEMEREEEEESGREMETQESLLEQLQNLRVHFAESTKFDILLVNLSWELAATWKKSPNELRPLKDCIVALDYLTDAFIMHGVSSMMWETWIVRYVQIAAQLMEKVSRRPIDRLCIKEIGISEFNLETFFSLSKELLEIILQGNTGCELGQPPLLEKDDFWIGVNSSSSLADVSVTQKITSRDLTHLHYQLLSVLILIVKYDMKNVKPYSLFPERDRASFFKPLFSSWKMTSEEGREVVNSSQLAFLTRVVSAIVMSLPDSNISAQTPTPAGLRDAVDLGKSWGVSVDAIRRHYVCELYSRGLDLMAEQALIMIRDGVMIGTQMINIGGKRLHHLLKSSQRSIELTALTTPNVNRWCKNLDIESLRCPDVPVHYTLTMVNKALILITENNPDYYIGSNLARTLRMICESGILPSD
;
A
#
# COMPACT_ATOMS: atom_id res chain seq x y z
N GLY A 1 26.23 -39.73 14.84
CA GLY A 1 26.32 -39.08 13.52
C GLY A 1 27.56 -39.56 12.80
N LYS A 2 28.68 -38.84 12.95
CA LYS A 2 29.99 -39.12 12.29
C LYS A 2 30.47 -40.60 12.37
N THR A 3 30.27 -41.29 13.50
CA THR A 3 30.70 -42.69 13.70
C THR A 3 29.81 -43.75 13.02
N SER A 4 28.53 -43.47 12.78
CA SER A 4 27.63 -44.37 12.04
C SER A 4 27.77 -44.20 10.53
N GLN A 5 28.17 -43.01 10.07
CA GLN A 5 28.40 -42.70 8.67
C GLN A 5 29.73 -43.26 8.15
N GLN A 6 30.83 -43.08 8.89
CA GLN A 6 32.09 -43.78 8.59
C GLN A 6 31.93 -45.31 8.58
N ALA A 7 31.05 -45.87 9.42
CA ALA A 7 30.77 -47.31 9.41
C ALA A 7 30.03 -47.78 8.15
N CYS A 8 29.11 -46.97 7.60
CA CYS A 8 28.45 -47.23 6.32
C CYS A 8 29.40 -47.03 5.13
N ASP A 9 30.23 -45.99 5.14
CA ASP A 9 31.22 -45.74 4.08
C ASP A 9 32.26 -46.86 4.05
N VAL A 10 32.72 -47.32 5.22
CA VAL A 10 33.59 -48.50 5.34
C VAL A 10 32.86 -49.79 4.97
N SER A 11 31.55 -49.94 5.20
CA SER A 11 30.82 -51.14 4.76
C SER A 11 30.60 -51.18 3.25
N ILE A 12 30.34 -50.02 2.62
CA ILE A 12 30.24 -49.87 1.17
C ILE A 12 31.63 -50.13 0.55
N LEU A 13 32.68 -49.44 1.01
CA LEU A 13 34.06 -49.69 0.55
C LEU A 13 34.52 -51.14 0.83
N LYS A 14 34.12 -51.76 1.94
CA LYS A 14 34.40 -53.18 2.19
C LYS A 14 33.64 -54.10 1.23
N SER A 15 32.38 -53.81 0.93
CA SER A 15 31.60 -54.55 -0.07
C SER A 15 32.21 -54.44 -1.48
N TYR A 16 32.86 -53.31 -1.79
CA TYR A 16 33.67 -53.11 -3.00
C TYR A 16 35.00 -53.88 -2.97
N SER A 17 35.73 -53.86 -1.85
CA SER A 17 36.98 -54.62 -1.70
C SER A 17 36.77 -56.14 -1.69
N SER A 18 35.54 -56.59 -1.42
CA SER A 18 35.15 -58.01 -1.41
C SER A 18 34.47 -58.48 -2.71
N LEU A 19 34.21 -57.60 -3.67
CA LEU A 19 33.74 -58.00 -4.99
C LEU A 19 34.93 -58.60 -5.76
N PRO A 20 34.88 -59.89 -6.15
CA PRO A 20 35.96 -60.50 -6.91
C PRO A 20 36.16 -59.73 -8.22
N SER A 21 37.43 -59.45 -8.54
CA SER A 21 37.93 -58.64 -9.65
C SER A 21 37.51 -59.09 -11.06
N GLU A 22 36.67 -60.11 -11.19
CA GLU A 22 36.28 -60.73 -12.45
C GLU A 22 34.84 -60.42 -12.93
N GLU A 23 33.95 -59.85 -12.09
CA GLU A 23 32.53 -59.66 -12.44
C GLU A 23 32.13 -58.24 -12.91
N ILE A 24 33.01 -57.23 -12.82
CA ILE A 24 32.73 -55.86 -13.32
C ILE A 24 33.42 -55.63 -14.68
N LYS A 25 33.22 -56.53 -15.65
CA LYS A 25 33.92 -56.48 -16.94
C LYS A 25 33.30 -55.51 -17.95
N THR A 26 31.98 -55.30 -17.94
CA THR A 26 31.31 -54.49 -18.96
C THR A 26 31.19 -53.02 -18.55
N THR A 27 31.48 -52.13 -19.49
CA THR A 27 31.38 -50.67 -19.34
C THR A 27 29.99 -50.23 -18.88
N THR A 28 28.95 -50.95 -19.29
CA THR A 28 27.55 -50.75 -18.90
C THR A 28 27.31 -50.92 -17.40
N VAL A 29 27.92 -51.92 -16.76
CA VAL A 29 27.80 -52.14 -15.29
C VAL A 29 28.54 -51.04 -14.53
N LYS A 30 29.69 -50.58 -15.03
CA LYS A 30 30.43 -49.45 -14.45
C LYS A 30 29.62 -48.14 -14.49
N ILE A 31 28.92 -47.88 -15.61
CA ILE A 31 28.02 -46.72 -15.76
C ILE A 31 26.83 -46.82 -14.79
N GLN A 32 26.18 -47.98 -14.68
CA GLN A 32 25.06 -48.19 -13.75
C GLN A 32 25.50 -48.00 -12.29
N LEU A 33 26.70 -48.46 -11.95
CA LEU A 33 27.27 -48.35 -10.62
C LEU A 33 27.56 -46.89 -10.25
N ILE A 34 28.14 -46.11 -11.16
CA ILE A 34 28.36 -44.67 -10.96
C ILE A 34 27.02 -43.95 -10.77
N ASN A 35 26.02 -44.23 -11.61
CA ASN A 35 24.69 -43.62 -11.46
C ASN A 35 24.06 -43.99 -10.09
N LEU A 36 24.19 -45.23 -9.63
CA LEU A 36 23.68 -45.67 -8.32
C LEU A 36 24.39 -44.97 -7.15
N ILE A 37 25.69 -44.72 -7.28
CA ILE A 37 26.48 -43.98 -6.30
C ILE A 37 26.08 -42.50 -6.29
N LEU A 38 25.85 -41.89 -7.46
CA LEU A 38 25.39 -40.51 -7.58
C LEU A 38 23.97 -40.30 -7.01
N GLU A 39 23.16 -41.35 -6.96
CA GLU A 39 21.84 -41.35 -6.32
C GLU A 39 21.90 -41.56 -4.79
N SER A 40 23.07 -41.87 -4.23
CA SER A 40 23.23 -42.10 -2.80
C SER A 40 23.13 -40.79 -2.00
N LYS A 41 22.30 -40.81 -0.95
CA LYS A 41 22.13 -39.68 -0.01
C LYS A 41 23.37 -39.39 0.85
N TYR A 42 24.34 -40.31 0.89
CA TYR A 42 25.50 -40.26 1.79
C TYR A 42 26.83 -40.12 1.04
N LEU A 43 26.82 -39.65 -0.20
CA LEU A 43 28.03 -39.47 -0.99
C LEU A 43 29.01 -38.49 -0.32
N THR A 44 30.28 -38.89 -0.14
CA THR A 44 31.33 -38.03 0.43
C THR A 44 32.42 -37.73 -0.59
N GLN A 45 33.14 -36.63 -0.37
CA GLN A 45 34.28 -36.20 -1.19
C GLN A 45 35.36 -37.30 -1.27
N GLU A 46 35.61 -37.97 -0.15
CA GLU A 46 36.61 -39.05 -0.01
C GLU A 46 36.21 -40.31 -0.79
N LEU A 47 34.92 -40.67 -0.77
CA LEU A 47 34.39 -41.81 -1.52
C LEU A 47 34.52 -41.60 -3.04
N VAL A 48 34.14 -40.42 -3.53
CA VAL A 48 34.25 -40.09 -4.97
C VAL A 48 35.71 -40.01 -5.41
N LYS A 49 36.60 -39.46 -4.57
CA LYS A 49 38.04 -39.46 -4.84
C LYS A 49 38.60 -40.88 -4.96
N ALA A 50 38.28 -41.77 -4.03
CA ALA A 50 38.70 -43.17 -4.07
C ALA A 50 38.14 -43.93 -5.30
N LEU A 51 36.89 -43.65 -5.67
CA LEU A 51 36.26 -44.22 -6.87
C LEU A 51 36.94 -43.72 -8.16
N LEU A 52 37.29 -42.43 -8.23
CA LEU A 52 38.01 -41.87 -9.37
C LEU A 52 39.40 -42.48 -9.50
N GLU A 53 40.15 -42.66 -8.40
CA GLU A 53 41.48 -43.30 -8.40
C GLU A 53 41.42 -44.78 -8.87
N GLU A 54 40.42 -45.54 -8.44
CA GLU A 54 40.25 -46.97 -8.79
C GLU A 54 39.73 -47.19 -10.23
N LEU A 55 38.88 -46.28 -10.75
CA LEU A 55 38.27 -46.42 -12.07
C LEU A 55 39.09 -45.76 -13.19
N SER A 56 39.75 -44.62 -12.93
CA SER A 56 40.61 -43.95 -13.92
C SER A 56 41.83 -44.80 -14.30
N THR A 57 42.46 -45.46 -13.32
CA THR A 57 43.58 -46.40 -13.53
C THR A 57 43.19 -47.62 -14.36
N LYS A 58 41.91 -48.02 -14.34
CA LYS A 58 41.37 -49.14 -15.14
C LYS A 58 40.89 -48.72 -16.53
N VAL A 59 40.45 -47.47 -16.71
CA VAL A 59 40.05 -46.93 -18.03
C VAL A 59 41.29 -46.61 -18.88
N ALA A 60 42.34 -46.02 -18.30
CA ALA A 60 43.60 -45.75 -18.99
C ALA A 60 44.27 -47.02 -19.54
N ARG A 61 44.18 -48.14 -18.80
CA ARG A 61 44.70 -49.45 -19.25
C ARG A 61 43.95 -50.03 -20.45
N VAL A 62 42.65 -49.77 -20.58
CA VAL A 62 41.83 -50.26 -21.70
C VAL A 62 42.08 -49.45 -22.97
N GLU A 63 42.28 -48.13 -22.86
CA GLU A 63 42.64 -47.27 -24.00
C GLU A 63 44.06 -47.57 -24.53
N GLU A 64 45.02 -47.89 -23.65
CA GLU A 64 46.37 -48.32 -24.06
C GLU A 64 46.39 -49.71 -24.73
N GLU A 65 45.58 -50.66 -24.25
CA GLU A 65 45.48 -52.00 -24.83
C GLU A 65 44.81 -51.98 -26.23
N GLU A 66 43.79 -51.13 -26.45
CA GLU A 66 43.12 -50.98 -27.75
C GLU A 66 43.96 -50.21 -28.81
N MET A 67 44.83 -49.28 -28.39
CA MET A 67 45.78 -48.60 -29.28
C MET A 67 46.91 -49.52 -29.78
N SER A 68 47.17 -50.64 -29.08
CA SER A 68 48.17 -51.64 -29.44
C SER A 68 47.63 -52.82 -30.28
N GLY A 69 46.29 -52.97 -30.36
CA GLY A 69 45.61 -54.10 -30.98
C GLY A 69 45.19 -53.86 -32.43
N ASN A 70 45.98 -54.37 -33.38
CA ASN A 70 45.62 -54.42 -34.80
C ASN A 70 44.60 -55.55 -35.05
N SER A 71 43.29 -55.29 -34.95
CA SER A 71 42.28 -56.08 -35.67
C SER A 71 40.99 -55.29 -35.90
N GLY A 72 40.59 -55.22 -37.18
CA GLY A 72 39.30 -54.68 -37.58
C GLY A 72 38.15 -55.62 -37.19
N ILE A 73 36.96 -55.02 -37.06
CA ILE A 73 35.63 -55.63 -36.95
C ILE A 73 35.14 -55.85 -35.50
N ALA A 74 34.79 -54.74 -34.82
CA ALA A 74 33.64 -54.57 -33.89
C ALA A 74 33.65 -53.15 -33.25
N LYS A 75 33.53 -52.07 -34.04
CA LYS A 75 33.96 -50.72 -33.60
C LYS A 75 32.91 -49.63 -33.38
N ASN A 76 31.61 -49.92 -33.27
CA ASN A 76 30.60 -48.84 -33.17
C ASN A 76 29.75 -48.80 -31.89
N THR A 77 29.88 -49.72 -30.93
CA THR A 77 29.07 -49.66 -29.68
C THR A 77 29.92 -49.61 -28.41
N GLY A 78 31.05 -50.33 -28.36
CA GLY A 78 32.01 -50.27 -27.24
C GLY A 78 32.67 -48.90 -27.07
N ASP A 79 33.02 -48.24 -28.18
CA ASP A 79 33.64 -46.90 -28.20
C ASP A 79 32.74 -45.82 -27.59
N HIS A 80 31.42 -45.88 -27.81
CA HIS A 80 30.49 -44.88 -27.29
C HIS A 80 30.26 -45.03 -25.78
N GLU A 81 30.17 -46.25 -25.26
CA GLU A 81 30.01 -46.49 -23.82
C GLU A 81 31.29 -46.18 -23.05
N ALA A 82 32.47 -46.54 -23.59
CA ALA A 82 33.76 -46.25 -22.99
C ALA A 82 34.03 -44.74 -22.95
N LYS A 83 33.76 -44.04 -24.06
CA LYS A 83 33.85 -42.58 -24.14
C LYS A 83 32.86 -41.87 -23.24
N PHE A 84 31.65 -42.41 -23.09
CA PHE A 84 30.66 -41.88 -22.14
C PHE A 84 31.09 -42.06 -20.69
N LEU A 85 31.62 -43.22 -20.31
CA LEU A 85 32.17 -43.48 -18.97
C LEU A 85 33.37 -42.58 -18.69
N SER A 86 34.29 -42.42 -19.64
CA SER A 86 35.44 -41.52 -19.55
C SER A 86 35.00 -40.07 -19.35
N ASN A 87 34.05 -39.58 -20.16
CA ASN A 87 33.47 -38.25 -19.99
C ASN A 87 32.79 -38.07 -18.62
N GLN A 88 32.06 -39.06 -18.10
CA GLN A 88 31.45 -38.99 -16.77
C GLN A 88 32.50 -38.89 -15.65
N LEU A 89 33.57 -39.69 -15.72
CA LEU A 89 34.66 -39.66 -14.75
C LEU A 89 35.42 -38.33 -14.79
N THR A 90 35.65 -37.78 -15.99
CA THR A 90 36.27 -36.46 -16.15
C THR A 90 35.40 -35.37 -15.54
N ARG A 91 34.09 -35.33 -15.83
CA ARG A 91 33.15 -34.37 -15.21
C ARG A 91 33.14 -34.46 -13.68
N LEU A 92 33.18 -35.68 -13.13
CA LEU A 92 33.24 -35.88 -11.69
C LEU A 92 34.55 -35.38 -11.07
N SER A 93 35.68 -35.62 -11.74
CA SER A 93 36.99 -35.12 -11.34
C SER A 93 37.03 -33.58 -11.34
N GLN A 94 36.53 -32.97 -12.42
CA GLN A 94 36.43 -31.51 -12.57
C GLN A 94 35.58 -30.86 -11.46
N LEU A 95 34.39 -31.43 -11.20
CA LEU A 95 33.49 -30.96 -10.13
C LEU A 95 34.06 -31.19 -8.73
N LEU A 96 34.74 -32.33 -8.51
CA LEU A 96 35.42 -32.61 -7.24
C LEU A 96 36.49 -31.56 -6.97
N ASN A 97 37.38 -31.30 -7.94
CA ASN A 97 38.44 -30.30 -7.81
C ASN A 97 37.86 -28.92 -7.49
N LEU A 98 36.83 -28.49 -8.23
CA LEU A 98 36.14 -27.22 -7.97
C LEU A 98 35.55 -27.15 -6.56
N TYR A 99 34.85 -28.19 -6.11
CA TYR A 99 34.29 -28.23 -4.76
C TYR A 99 35.36 -28.16 -3.68
N THR A 100 36.46 -28.91 -3.84
CA THR A 100 37.57 -28.92 -2.87
C THR A 100 38.22 -27.54 -2.76
N PHE A 101 38.44 -26.89 -3.90
CA PHE A 101 39.04 -25.57 -3.97
C PHE A 101 38.14 -24.52 -3.31
N ILE A 102 36.85 -24.46 -3.68
CA ILE A 102 35.91 -23.50 -3.10
C ILE A 102 35.73 -23.74 -1.60
N SER A 103 35.68 -25.00 -1.16
CA SER A 103 35.61 -25.32 0.27
C SER A 103 36.82 -24.77 1.04
N SER A 104 38.02 -24.78 0.44
CA SER A 104 39.22 -24.19 1.03
C SER A 104 39.17 -22.66 1.12
N LEU A 105 38.44 -21.99 0.22
CA LEU A 105 38.24 -20.54 0.27
C LEU A 105 37.36 -20.12 1.44
N HIS A 106 36.33 -20.91 1.75
CA HIS A 106 35.45 -20.65 2.90
C HIS A 106 36.11 -20.86 4.26
N THR A 107 37.18 -21.68 4.33
CA THR A 107 37.90 -21.91 5.59
C THR A 107 38.94 -20.84 5.93
N ASN A 108 39.36 -20.04 4.94
CA ASN A 108 40.38 -19.01 5.11
C ASN A 108 39.71 -17.65 5.34
N SER A 109 39.59 -17.22 6.60
CA SER A 109 39.14 -15.86 6.92
C SER A 109 40.25 -14.85 6.64
N THR A 110 39.97 -13.82 5.87
CA THR A 110 40.93 -12.75 5.56
C THR A 110 40.34 -11.40 5.95
N GLU A 111 41.17 -10.53 6.54
CA GLU A 111 40.80 -9.15 6.86
C GLU A 111 40.83 -8.29 5.59
N ASN A 112 40.06 -7.18 5.56
CA ASN A 112 40.02 -6.29 4.41
C ASN A 112 41.44 -5.76 4.09
N PRO A 113 41.94 -5.98 2.87
CA PRO A 113 43.29 -5.59 2.49
C PRO A 113 43.43 -4.10 2.10
N PHE A 114 42.34 -3.33 2.02
CA PHE A 114 42.35 -1.96 1.50
C PHE A 114 41.99 -0.92 2.57
N ASP A 115 42.66 0.24 2.50
CA ASP A 115 42.20 1.48 3.11
C ASP A 115 41.03 2.08 2.31
N GLU A 116 40.23 2.92 2.98
CA GLU A 116 39.00 3.50 2.44
C GLU A 116 39.23 4.27 1.12
N GLU A 117 40.28 5.08 1.05
CA GLU A 117 40.61 5.87 -0.13
C GLU A 117 40.96 4.99 -1.33
N THR A 118 41.75 3.95 -1.13
CA THR A 118 42.11 3.02 -2.21
C THR A 118 40.91 2.23 -2.69
N LEU A 119 40.02 1.81 -1.79
CA LEU A 119 38.78 1.13 -2.16
C LEU A 119 37.87 2.03 -3.01
N LYS A 120 37.68 3.29 -2.59
CA LYS A 120 36.89 4.28 -3.35
C LYS A 120 37.49 4.56 -4.73
N LYS A 121 38.82 4.71 -4.83
CA LYS A 121 39.52 4.89 -6.11
C LYS A 121 39.32 3.69 -7.03
N LYS A 122 39.54 2.47 -6.53
CA LYS A 122 39.32 1.24 -7.30
C LYS A 122 37.89 1.13 -7.81
N LEU A 123 36.89 1.44 -6.98
CA LEU A 123 35.48 1.43 -7.39
C LEU A 123 35.17 2.48 -8.46
N CYS A 124 35.70 3.70 -8.35
CA CYS A 124 35.52 4.73 -9.39
C CYS A 124 36.04 4.25 -10.75
N CYS A 125 37.24 3.64 -10.77
CA CYS A 125 37.84 3.10 -11.99
C CYS A 125 37.05 1.91 -12.55
N CYS A 126 36.63 0.96 -11.71
CA CYS A 126 35.87 -0.21 -12.17
C CYS A 126 34.50 0.16 -12.74
N LEU A 127 33.80 1.10 -12.11
CA LEU A 127 32.41 1.45 -12.44
C LEU A 127 32.30 2.58 -13.47
N HIS A 128 33.40 3.28 -13.77
CA HIS A 128 33.44 4.46 -14.64
C HIS A 128 32.46 5.54 -14.17
N ILE A 129 32.57 5.93 -12.89
CA ILE A 129 31.74 6.98 -12.28
C ILE A 129 32.60 8.04 -11.61
N SER A 130 32.03 9.24 -11.44
CA SER A 130 32.64 10.31 -10.66
C SER A 130 32.68 9.94 -9.18
N ARG A 131 33.58 10.62 -8.45
CA ARG A 131 33.71 10.45 -7.00
C ARG A 131 32.44 10.87 -6.25
N GLU A 132 31.73 11.87 -6.77
CA GLU A 132 30.46 12.35 -6.26
C GLU A 132 29.38 11.26 -6.37
N ASN A 133 29.20 10.67 -7.55
CA ASN A 133 28.22 9.61 -7.79
C ASN A 133 28.53 8.34 -7.00
N LEU A 134 29.82 8.05 -6.76
CA LEU A 134 30.22 6.94 -5.89
C LEU A 134 29.80 7.20 -4.44
N ASN A 135 30.04 8.41 -3.92
CA ASN A 135 29.66 8.76 -2.56
C ASN A 135 28.14 8.71 -2.40
N GLU A 136 27.36 9.25 -3.36
CA GLU A 136 25.90 9.15 -3.36
C GLU A 136 25.42 7.69 -3.28
N MET A 137 26.01 6.80 -4.09
CA MET A 137 25.69 5.37 -4.04
C MET A 137 26.04 4.73 -2.69
N LEU A 138 27.20 5.08 -2.11
CA LEU A 138 27.61 4.57 -0.80
C LEU A 138 26.74 5.13 0.32
N ASP A 139 26.20 6.33 0.16
CA ASP A 139 25.33 6.95 1.14
C ASP A 139 23.98 6.23 1.28
N ASP A 140 23.58 5.50 0.25
CA ASP A 140 22.40 4.63 0.27
C ASP A 140 22.62 3.29 0.97
N PHE A 141 23.86 2.94 1.30
CA PHE A 141 24.16 1.72 2.06
C PHE A 141 23.92 1.94 3.56
N ASP A 142 23.73 0.87 4.33
CA ASP A 142 23.56 0.96 5.78
C ASP A 142 24.79 1.64 6.41
N GLU A 143 24.59 2.74 7.16
CA GLU A 143 25.64 3.55 7.82
C GLU A 143 26.70 2.68 8.52
N ASP A 144 26.27 1.67 9.27
CA ASP A 144 27.14 0.77 10.04
C ASP A 144 27.98 -0.18 9.17
N GLU A 145 27.64 -0.34 7.88
CA GLU A 145 28.27 -1.31 6.98
C GLU A 145 28.80 -0.71 5.66
N LYS A 146 28.62 0.59 5.39
CA LYS A 146 28.99 1.23 4.10
C LYS A 146 30.40 0.85 3.61
N LEU A 147 31.35 0.84 4.54
CA LEU A 147 32.77 0.60 4.30
C LEU A 147 33.29 -0.73 4.87
N ASN A 148 32.39 -1.58 5.39
CA ASN A 148 32.71 -2.60 6.40
C ASN A 148 34.01 -3.37 6.07
N THR A 149 34.98 -3.24 6.96
CA THR A 149 36.36 -3.74 6.83
C THR A 149 36.54 -5.14 7.43
N VAL A 150 35.50 -5.70 8.02
CA VAL A 150 35.48 -7.05 8.59
C VAL A 150 34.21 -7.74 8.12
N GLU A 151 34.32 -8.71 7.20
CA GLU A 151 33.28 -9.72 7.07
C GLU A 151 33.25 -10.47 8.40
N GLY A 152 32.35 -10.06 9.30
CA GLY A 152 32.27 -10.59 10.66
C GLY A 152 32.28 -12.11 10.61
N LYS A 153 33.05 -12.74 11.51
CA LYS A 153 33.00 -14.19 11.76
C LYS A 153 31.56 -14.59 12.04
N LYS A 154 30.78 -14.92 11.01
CA LYS A 154 29.64 -15.81 11.20
C LYS A 154 30.29 -17.12 11.60
N VAL A 155 30.01 -17.56 12.82
CA VAL A 155 30.35 -18.89 13.29
C VAL A 155 29.58 -19.86 12.40
N VAL A 156 30.20 -20.29 11.31
CA VAL A 156 29.65 -21.30 10.41
C VAL A 156 29.75 -22.61 11.18
N PHE A 157 28.63 -23.08 11.72
CA PHE A 157 28.59 -24.41 12.31
C PHE A 157 28.88 -25.44 11.21
N GLU A 158 29.60 -26.54 11.51
CA GLU A 158 29.97 -27.61 10.56
C GLU A 158 28.78 -28.18 9.72
N LYS A 159 27.53 -27.85 10.08
CA LYS A 159 26.30 -28.22 9.36
C LYS A 159 25.88 -27.26 8.23
N GLU A 160 26.50 -26.09 8.09
CA GLU A 160 26.13 -25.06 7.10
C GLU A 160 26.97 -25.07 5.81
N ILE A 161 28.00 -25.92 5.72
CA ILE A 161 28.77 -26.08 4.47
C ILE A 161 27.88 -26.83 3.47
N PHE A 162 27.65 -26.22 2.31
CA PHE A 162 26.87 -26.79 1.21
C PHE A 162 27.42 -28.18 0.87
N SER A 163 26.67 -29.25 1.18
CA SER A 163 27.24 -30.59 1.17
C SER A 163 27.61 -31.04 -0.25
N PHE A 164 28.67 -31.83 -0.36
CA PHE A 164 29.13 -32.35 -1.65
C PHE A 164 28.02 -33.09 -2.45
N THR A 165 27.14 -33.82 -1.76
CA THR A 165 25.93 -34.43 -2.33
C THR A 165 24.99 -33.41 -2.98
N HIS A 166 24.71 -32.31 -2.28
CA HIS A 166 23.86 -31.24 -2.79
C HIS A 166 24.52 -30.52 -3.97
N PHE A 167 25.84 -30.30 -3.90
CA PHE A 167 26.62 -29.72 -4.98
C PHE A 167 26.55 -30.57 -6.26
N LEU A 168 26.85 -31.86 -6.20
CA LEU A 168 26.77 -32.73 -7.38
C LEU A 168 25.35 -32.84 -7.95
N SER A 169 24.32 -32.75 -7.10
CA SER A 169 22.92 -32.79 -7.56
C SER A 169 22.51 -31.64 -8.48
N CYS A 170 23.31 -30.56 -8.54
CA CYS A 170 23.07 -29.40 -9.37
C CYS A 170 23.56 -29.55 -10.81
N TRP A 171 24.42 -30.55 -11.09
CA TRP A 171 25.12 -30.66 -12.37
C TRP A 171 24.67 -31.87 -13.18
N SER A 172 24.69 -31.75 -14.50
CA SER A 172 24.33 -32.82 -15.41
C SER A 172 25.56 -33.69 -15.73
N ILE A 173 25.77 -34.74 -14.92
CA ILE A 173 26.95 -35.61 -15.05
C ILE A 173 26.75 -36.64 -16.18
N SER A 174 25.53 -37.17 -16.34
CA SER A 174 25.21 -38.29 -17.23
C SER A 174 24.65 -37.89 -18.61
N SER A 175 24.65 -36.60 -18.97
CA SER A 175 24.11 -36.10 -20.25
C SER A 175 25.19 -36.02 -21.35
N GLY A 176 24.85 -36.48 -22.55
CA GLY A 176 25.63 -36.25 -23.79
C GLY A 176 26.54 -37.40 -24.24
N SER A 177 26.07 -38.20 -25.20
CA SER A 177 26.87 -39.13 -26.01
C SER A 177 27.26 -38.56 -27.39
N GLY A 178 26.98 -37.28 -27.66
CA GLY A 178 26.94 -36.74 -29.02
C GLY A 178 27.88 -35.58 -29.37
N GLU A 179 28.66 -35.02 -28.46
CA GLU A 179 29.60 -33.95 -28.81
C GLU A 179 30.90 -34.55 -29.37
N LYS A 180 31.28 -34.12 -30.58
CA LYS A 180 32.56 -34.48 -31.22
C LYS A 180 33.69 -33.84 -30.43
N THR A 181 34.09 -34.46 -29.32
CA THR A 181 35.30 -34.08 -28.58
C THR A 181 36.51 -34.40 -29.45
N SER A 182 37.05 -33.34 -30.05
CA SER A 182 38.36 -33.35 -30.69
C SER A 182 39.34 -32.96 -29.60
N GLN A 183 40.20 -33.89 -29.14
CA GLN A 183 41.40 -33.63 -28.33
C GLN A 183 41.31 -32.52 -27.24
N VAL A 184 40.36 -32.61 -26.29
CA VAL A 184 40.33 -31.69 -25.13
C VAL A 184 40.43 -32.48 -23.82
N ASN A 185 41.32 -32.06 -22.92
CA ASN A 185 41.48 -32.60 -21.55
C ASN A 185 40.35 -32.18 -20.58
N VAL A 186 39.41 -31.33 -21.02
CA VAL A 186 38.34 -30.70 -20.21
C VAL A 186 37.00 -30.99 -20.89
N VAL A 187 36.05 -31.57 -20.17
CA VAL A 187 34.72 -31.93 -20.67
C VAL A 187 33.69 -30.89 -20.20
N PRO A 188 32.75 -30.45 -21.05
CA PRO A 188 31.73 -29.50 -20.64
C PRO A 188 30.78 -30.07 -19.59
N VAL A 189 30.45 -29.24 -18.61
CA VAL A 189 29.53 -29.51 -17.51
C VAL A 189 28.44 -28.45 -17.51
N HIS A 190 27.19 -28.90 -17.60
CA HIS A 190 26.01 -28.03 -17.61
C HIS A 190 25.21 -28.14 -16.31
N LEU A 191 24.53 -27.06 -15.98
CA LEU A 191 23.52 -27.02 -14.93
C LEU A 191 22.33 -27.91 -15.30
N LYS A 192 21.71 -28.54 -14.31
CA LYS A 192 20.53 -29.38 -14.52
C LYS A 192 19.30 -28.51 -14.85
N GLU A 193 18.58 -28.82 -15.94
CA GLU A 193 17.46 -28.04 -16.50
C GLU A 193 16.27 -27.73 -15.55
N LYS A 194 16.19 -28.33 -14.36
CA LYS A 194 15.07 -28.19 -13.42
C LYS A 194 15.55 -27.97 -11.98
N LEU A 195 16.44 -27.03 -11.76
CA LEU A 195 16.77 -26.57 -10.42
C LEU A 195 15.70 -25.60 -9.91
N SER A 196 15.41 -25.67 -8.61
CA SER A 196 14.61 -24.64 -7.95
C SER A 196 15.48 -23.41 -7.69
N GLU A 197 14.88 -22.23 -7.71
CA GLU A 197 15.56 -20.95 -7.44
C GLU A 197 16.32 -20.97 -6.09
N GLU A 198 15.74 -21.59 -5.05
CA GLU A 198 16.41 -21.78 -3.75
C GLU A 198 17.72 -22.59 -3.85
N LYS A 199 17.77 -23.58 -4.76
CA LYS A 199 18.98 -24.37 -5.01
C LYS A 199 20.02 -23.57 -5.79
N GLU A 200 19.59 -22.74 -6.73
CA GLU A 200 20.50 -21.83 -7.46
C GLU A 200 21.09 -20.77 -6.53
N ILE A 201 20.29 -20.21 -5.63
CA ILE A 201 20.75 -19.25 -4.61
C ILE A 201 21.74 -19.92 -3.65
N SER A 202 21.46 -21.13 -3.16
CA SER A 202 22.37 -21.84 -2.26
C SER A 202 23.67 -22.27 -2.96
N LEU A 203 23.59 -22.70 -4.22
CA LEU A 203 24.76 -22.95 -5.05
C LEU A 203 25.58 -21.67 -5.25
N GLY A 204 24.93 -20.54 -5.58
CA GLY A 204 25.59 -19.25 -5.73
C GLY A 204 26.25 -18.75 -4.45
N ARG A 205 25.61 -18.95 -3.29
CA ARG A 205 26.23 -18.67 -1.97
C ARG A 205 27.48 -19.51 -1.74
N PHE A 206 27.48 -20.78 -2.12
CA PHE A 206 28.67 -21.62 -2.04
C PHE A 206 29.76 -21.16 -3.02
N LEU A 207 29.42 -20.95 -4.30
CA LEU A 207 30.40 -20.62 -5.34
C LEU A 207 31.05 -19.24 -5.15
N PHE A 208 30.29 -18.26 -4.66
CA PHE A 208 30.71 -16.84 -4.67
C PHE A 208 30.72 -16.18 -3.28
N GLY A 209 30.32 -16.90 -2.22
CA GLY A 209 30.16 -16.35 -0.86
C GLY A 209 31.37 -16.42 0.07
N TRP A 210 32.54 -16.84 -0.41
CA TRP A 210 33.79 -16.92 0.36
C TRP A 210 34.40 -15.54 0.67
N SER A 211 35.35 -15.38 1.60
CA SER A 211 35.83 -14.03 1.98
C SER A 211 36.69 -13.35 0.91
N TYR A 212 36.52 -12.02 0.72
CA TYR A 212 37.25 -11.31 -0.34
C TYR A 212 38.76 -11.26 -0.09
N ASN A 213 39.55 -11.72 -1.06
CA ASN A 213 40.98 -11.45 -1.13
C ASN A 213 41.47 -11.51 -2.59
N SER A 214 42.22 -10.49 -3.02
CA SER A 214 42.73 -10.34 -4.39
C SER A 214 43.55 -11.53 -4.85
N ASN A 215 44.29 -12.17 -3.95
CA ASN A 215 45.16 -13.30 -4.27
C ASN A 215 44.38 -14.57 -4.64
N HIS A 216 43.10 -14.65 -4.27
CA HIS A 216 42.25 -15.82 -4.56
C HIS A 216 41.58 -15.73 -5.93
N LEU A 217 41.50 -14.54 -6.54
CA LEU A 217 40.80 -14.33 -7.82
C LEU A 217 41.47 -15.06 -8.98
N LYS A 218 42.80 -15.02 -9.05
CA LYS A 218 43.55 -15.70 -10.11
C LYS A 218 43.47 -17.23 -10.00
N PRO A 219 43.75 -17.85 -8.84
CA PRO A 219 43.54 -19.30 -8.64
C PRO A 219 42.08 -19.73 -8.85
N PHE A 220 41.11 -18.87 -8.50
CA PHE A 220 39.69 -19.13 -8.78
C PHE A 220 39.39 -19.15 -10.28
N GLY A 221 39.94 -18.20 -11.04
CA GLY A 221 39.85 -18.22 -12.51
C GLY A 221 40.48 -19.48 -13.11
N GLU A 222 41.68 -19.88 -12.66
CA GLU A 222 42.34 -21.13 -13.07
C GLU A 222 41.44 -22.35 -12.80
N CYS A 223 40.88 -22.45 -11.60
CA CYS A 223 40.00 -23.55 -11.23
C CYS A 223 38.71 -23.59 -12.07
N LEU A 224 38.17 -22.42 -12.47
CA LEU A 224 37.03 -22.34 -13.38
C LEU A 224 37.38 -22.81 -14.80
N CYS A 225 38.57 -22.50 -15.33
CA CYS A 225 39.05 -23.04 -16.61
C CYS A 225 39.00 -24.57 -16.62
N ASP A 226 39.50 -25.18 -15.54
CA ASP A 226 39.63 -26.64 -15.45
C ASP A 226 38.28 -27.33 -15.22
N SER A 227 37.29 -26.60 -14.70
CA SER A 227 35.98 -27.15 -14.34
C SER A 227 35.07 -27.52 -15.51
N GLY A 228 35.31 -26.96 -16.70
CA GLY A 228 34.46 -27.17 -17.89
C GLY A 228 33.05 -26.57 -17.80
N LEU A 229 32.81 -25.67 -16.84
CA LEU A 229 31.50 -25.05 -16.62
C LEU A 229 31.16 -23.98 -17.65
N ASN A 230 29.87 -23.84 -17.96
CA ASN A 230 29.37 -22.78 -18.82
C ASN A 230 29.40 -21.41 -18.11
N GLY A 231 30.19 -20.47 -18.65
CA GLY A 231 30.33 -19.12 -18.11
C GLY A 231 29.00 -18.36 -18.00
N LEU A 232 28.04 -18.57 -18.92
CA LEU A 232 26.73 -17.90 -18.88
C LEU A 232 25.85 -18.42 -17.75
N GLU A 233 25.85 -19.73 -17.49
CA GLU A 233 25.10 -20.33 -16.38
C GLU A 233 25.66 -19.81 -15.04
N LEU A 234 26.99 -19.76 -14.91
CA LEU A 234 27.66 -19.19 -13.74
C LEU A 234 27.40 -17.69 -13.57
N PHE A 235 27.39 -16.92 -14.66
CA PHE A 235 27.08 -15.49 -14.65
C PHE A 235 25.67 -15.25 -14.12
N GLN A 236 24.69 -16.03 -14.56
CA GLN A 236 23.32 -15.94 -14.06
C GLN A 236 23.20 -16.34 -12.59
N ILE A 237 23.89 -17.39 -12.15
CA ILE A 237 23.92 -17.79 -10.72
C ILE A 237 24.57 -16.70 -9.86
N CYS A 238 25.62 -16.03 -10.36
CA CYS A 238 26.28 -14.94 -9.65
C CYS A 238 25.33 -13.74 -9.46
N ILE A 239 24.54 -13.40 -10.49
CA ILE A 239 23.50 -12.37 -10.41
C ILE A 239 22.41 -12.74 -9.40
N LEU A 240 21.93 -14.00 -9.41
CA LEU A 240 20.94 -14.48 -8.44
C LEU A 240 21.49 -14.46 -7.01
N TYR A 241 22.76 -14.83 -6.83
CA TYR A 241 23.45 -14.73 -5.54
C TYR A 241 23.45 -13.28 -5.03
N TRP A 242 23.78 -12.31 -5.89
CA TRP A 242 23.75 -10.90 -5.53
C TRP A 242 22.35 -10.43 -5.11
N GLN A 243 21.31 -10.79 -5.87
CA GLN A 243 19.91 -10.49 -5.52
C GLN A 243 19.52 -11.03 -4.13
N SER A 244 20.07 -12.20 -3.77
CA SER A 244 19.78 -12.87 -2.50
C SER A 244 20.46 -12.23 -1.27
N LYS A 245 21.41 -11.30 -1.46
CA LYS A 245 22.07 -10.63 -0.34
C LYS A 245 21.09 -9.73 0.42
N GLU A 246 21.28 -9.67 1.74
CA GLU A 246 20.51 -8.78 2.62
C GLU A 246 21.13 -7.38 2.64
N LYS A 247 22.46 -7.31 2.72
CA LYS A 247 23.23 -6.07 2.84
C LYS A 247 24.33 -5.98 1.79
N MET A 248 24.67 -4.75 1.43
CA MET A 248 25.72 -4.40 0.48
C MET A 248 26.71 -3.43 1.13
N ASN A 249 27.98 -3.58 0.78
CA ASN A 249 29.06 -2.70 1.19
C ASN A 249 30.06 -2.52 0.04
N ALA A 250 30.92 -1.51 0.15
CA ALA A 250 31.91 -1.19 -0.87
C ALA A 250 32.79 -2.38 -1.29
N LEU A 251 33.24 -3.20 -0.32
CA LEU A 251 34.10 -4.37 -0.58
C LEU A 251 33.36 -5.46 -1.35
N SER A 252 32.11 -5.74 -0.97
CA SER A 252 31.26 -6.72 -1.63
C SER A 252 30.89 -6.30 -3.05
N THR A 253 30.74 -5.00 -3.31
CA THR A 253 30.53 -4.41 -4.63
C THR A 253 31.77 -4.61 -5.51
N LEU A 254 32.98 -4.32 -4.99
CA LEU A 254 34.22 -4.55 -5.71
C LEU A 254 34.42 -6.03 -6.03
N LYS A 255 34.20 -6.90 -5.04
CA LYS A 255 34.25 -8.36 -5.23
C LYS A 255 33.30 -8.81 -6.33
N PHE A 256 32.05 -8.35 -6.28
CA PHE A 256 31.03 -8.75 -7.24
C PHE A 256 31.40 -8.29 -8.65
N PHE A 257 31.93 -7.07 -8.82
CA PHE A 257 32.49 -6.61 -10.09
C PHE A 257 33.58 -7.54 -10.61
N GLN A 258 34.58 -7.88 -9.78
CA GLN A 258 35.70 -8.72 -10.21
C GLN A 258 35.27 -10.15 -10.56
N LEU A 259 34.32 -10.72 -9.81
CA LEU A 259 33.75 -12.03 -10.13
C LEU A 259 32.98 -12.01 -11.46
N LEU A 260 32.13 -11.01 -11.67
CA LEU A 260 31.39 -10.89 -12.93
C LEU A 260 32.31 -10.59 -14.11
N LEU A 261 33.39 -9.83 -13.93
CA LEU A 261 34.39 -9.59 -14.97
C LEU A 261 35.08 -10.90 -15.38
N ILE A 262 35.50 -11.72 -14.41
CA ILE A 262 36.04 -13.06 -14.67
C ILE A 262 35.02 -13.85 -15.50
N LEU A 263 33.78 -13.98 -15.01
CA LEU A 263 32.74 -14.77 -15.69
C LEU A 263 32.38 -14.25 -17.08
N ALA A 264 32.41 -12.93 -17.30
CA ALA A 264 32.19 -12.32 -18.61
C ALA A 264 33.30 -12.74 -19.59
N VAL A 265 34.56 -12.70 -19.18
CA VAL A 265 35.69 -13.19 -19.98
C VAL A 265 35.53 -14.70 -20.26
N PHE A 266 35.05 -15.50 -19.32
CA PHE A 266 34.80 -16.93 -19.55
C PHE A 266 33.69 -17.22 -20.58
N TYR A 267 32.84 -16.25 -20.90
CA TYR A 267 31.79 -16.42 -21.89
C TYR A 267 32.35 -16.16 -23.31
N GLN A 268 32.58 -17.25 -24.06
CA GLN A 268 33.24 -17.24 -25.38
C GLN A 268 32.75 -16.20 -26.40
N PRO A 269 31.46 -15.82 -26.47
CA PRO A 269 30.97 -14.78 -27.40
C PRO A 269 31.59 -13.39 -27.23
N PHE A 270 32.21 -13.08 -26.08
CA PHE A 270 32.91 -11.80 -25.87
C PHE A 270 34.20 -11.66 -26.70
N PHE A 271 34.74 -12.76 -27.25
CA PHE A 271 36.01 -12.77 -28.02
C PHE A 271 35.85 -12.93 -29.53
N ASP A 272 34.61 -13.00 -30.01
CA ASP A 272 34.37 -13.09 -31.45
C ASP A 272 34.41 -11.70 -32.11
N SER A 273 34.86 -11.68 -33.37
CA SER A 273 34.97 -10.47 -34.21
C SER A 273 33.65 -9.70 -34.40
N HIS A 274 32.54 -10.32 -34.00
CA HIS A 274 31.18 -9.80 -34.02
C HIS A 274 30.66 -9.51 -32.59
N TYR A 275 31.48 -8.89 -31.74
CA TYR A 275 31.11 -8.42 -30.39
C TYR A 275 29.70 -7.78 -30.34
N LEU A 276 29.37 -6.99 -31.37
CA LEU A 276 28.09 -6.28 -31.53
C LEU A 276 26.87 -7.17 -31.84
N GLY A 277 27.04 -8.44 -32.23
CA GLY A 277 25.96 -9.32 -32.68
C GLY A 277 25.48 -10.37 -31.66
N LEU A 278 26.39 -10.91 -30.84
CA LEU A 278 26.12 -12.06 -29.95
C LEU A 278 26.03 -11.71 -28.46
N VAL A 279 26.58 -10.57 -28.03
CA VAL A 279 26.57 -10.14 -26.63
C VAL A 279 25.28 -9.38 -26.29
N LYS A 280 24.65 -8.72 -27.26
CA LYS A 280 23.39 -7.96 -27.09
C LYS A 280 22.24 -8.76 -26.44
N PRO A 281 21.96 -10.02 -26.85
CA PRO A 281 20.92 -10.82 -26.22
C PRO A 281 21.19 -11.11 -24.74
N LEU A 282 22.46 -11.23 -24.33
CA LEU A 282 22.83 -11.47 -22.94
C LEU A 282 22.55 -10.23 -22.08
N TRP A 283 23.05 -9.07 -22.48
CA TRP A 283 22.80 -7.83 -21.74
C TRP A 283 21.33 -7.46 -21.71
N ALA A 284 20.59 -7.64 -22.81
CA ALA A 284 19.14 -7.47 -22.83
C ALA A 284 18.43 -8.41 -21.83
N THR A 285 18.85 -9.68 -21.75
CA THR A 285 18.30 -10.64 -20.78
C THR A 285 18.58 -10.21 -19.34
N ILE A 286 19.78 -9.71 -19.05
CA ILE A 286 20.17 -9.25 -17.72
C ILE A 286 19.41 -7.97 -17.35
N GLN A 287 19.35 -7.00 -18.25
CA GLN A 287 18.59 -5.77 -18.07
C GLN A 287 17.11 -6.09 -17.77
N GLU A 288 16.51 -7.02 -18.50
CA GLU A 288 15.12 -7.45 -18.25
C GLU A 288 14.96 -8.11 -16.87
N LYS A 289 15.91 -8.95 -16.45
CA LYS A 289 15.92 -9.51 -15.08
C LYS A 289 16.01 -8.41 -14.02
N LEU A 290 16.93 -7.45 -14.18
CA LEU A 290 17.13 -6.33 -13.26
C LEU A 290 15.90 -5.42 -13.18
N ARG A 291 15.17 -5.23 -14.29
CA ARG A 291 13.89 -4.50 -14.31
C ARG A 291 12.79 -5.17 -13.48
N CYS A 292 12.90 -6.47 -13.22
CA CYS A 292 11.94 -7.25 -12.43
C CYS A 292 12.28 -7.31 -10.93
N TRP A 293 13.41 -6.74 -10.49
CA TRP A 293 13.84 -6.86 -9.10
C TRP A 293 13.08 -5.92 -8.16
N ASN A 294 12.62 -6.46 -7.03
CA ASN A 294 11.96 -5.73 -5.94
C ASN A 294 12.95 -5.14 -4.92
N LYS A 295 14.23 -5.02 -5.29
CA LYS A 295 15.29 -4.39 -4.50
C LYS A 295 16.01 -3.36 -5.39
N PRO A 296 15.45 -2.16 -5.61
CA PRO A 296 15.99 -1.17 -6.53
C PRO A 296 17.46 -0.83 -6.28
N LEU A 297 17.89 -0.69 -5.02
CA LEU A 297 19.30 -0.43 -4.72
C LEU A 297 20.22 -1.57 -5.20
N HIS A 298 19.83 -2.83 -4.96
CA HIS A 298 20.61 -3.99 -5.41
C HIS A 298 20.65 -4.08 -6.94
N ALA A 299 19.52 -3.80 -7.58
CA ALA A 299 19.42 -3.76 -9.04
C ALA A 299 20.25 -2.62 -9.64
N TYR A 300 20.26 -1.45 -8.99
CA TYR A 300 21.04 -0.28 -9.40
C TYR A 300 22.53 -0.58 -9.38
N VAL A 301 23.05 -1.11 -8.26
CA VAL A 301 24.47 -1.46 -8.14
C VAL A 301 24.85 -2.57 -9.13
N ALA A 302 23.99 -3.57 -9.33
CA ALA A 302 24.23 -4.63 -10.31
C ALA A 302 24.24 -4.08 -11.76
N ALA A 303 23.30 -3.19 -12.11
CA ALA A 303 23.27 -2.54 -13.42
C ALA A 303 24.52 -1.68 -13.63
N LEU A 304 24.99 -0.97 -12.60
CA LEU A 304 26.17 -0.14 -12.66
C LEU A 304 27.44 -0.96 -12.88
N ILE A 305 27.54 -2.10 -12.19
CA ILE A 305 28.62 -3.08 -12.39
C ILE A 305 28.58 -3.66 -13.80
N CYS A 306 27.42 -4.10 -14.30
CA CYS A 306 27.29 -4.63 -15.66
C CYS A 306 27.69 -3.60 -16.72
N ARG A 307 27.24 -2.34 -16.59
CA ARG A 307 27.67 -1.22 -17.45
C ARG A 307 29.18 -1.00 -17.37
N GLY A 308 29.75 -1.03 -16.16
CA GLY A 308 31.19 -0.91 -15.96
C GLY A 308 31.97 -2.04 -16.64
N ILE A 309 31.48 -3.28 -16.54
CA ILE A 309 32.08 -4.44 -17.22
C ILE A 309 32.02 -4.28 -18.73
N GLU A 310 30.87 -3.88 -19.29
CA GLU A 310 30.74 -3.64 -20.73
C GLU A 310 31.70 -2.55 -21.21
N THR A 311 31.78 -1.43 -20.48
CA THR A 311 32.69 -0.31 -20.80
C THR A 311 34.14 -0.76 -20.77
N ASN A 312 34.54 -1.51 -19.75
CA ASN A 312 35.88 -2.08 -19.66
C ASN A 312 36.15 -3.04 -20.82
N MET A 313 35.26 -4.00 -21.07
CA MET A 313 35.42 -4.97 -22.16
C MET A 313 35.51 -4.28 -23.54
N LEU A 314 34.73 -3.23 -23.79
CA LEU A 314 34.82 -2.40 -24.99
C LEU A 314 36.19 -1.71 -25.08
N PHE A 315 36.59 -1.00 -24.02
CA PHE A 315 37.87 -0.31 -23.95
C PHE A 315 39.06 -1.25 -24.22
N PHE A 316 39.05 -2.42 -23.59
CA PHE A 316 40.10 -3.41 -23.75
C PHE A 316 40.04 -4.14 -25.10
N SER A 317 38.88 -4.23 -25.74
CA SER A 317 38.78 -4.73 -27.12
C SER A 317 39.48 -3.83 -28.16
N HIS A 318 39.62 -2.54 -27.87
CA HIS A 318 40.36 -1.61 -28.72
C HIS A 318 41.88 -1.64 -28.46
N LYS A 319 42.31 -2.00 -27.24
CA LYS A 319 43.73 -2.04 -26.84
C LYS A 319 44.39 -3.41 -26.95
N ILE A 320 43.63 -4.48 -26.76
CA ILE A 320 44.11 -5.86 -26.78
C ILE A 320 43.82 -6.43 -28.17
N ASP A 321 44.85 -6.69 -28.96
CA ASP A 321 44.70 -7.41 -30.22
C ASP A 321 44.36 -8.89 -29.94
N PHE A 322 43.06 -9.15 -29.79
CA PHE A 322 42.53 -10.49 -29.55
C PHE A 322 42.83 -11.46 -30.70
N LYS A 323 43.27 -10.99 -31.88
CA LYS A 323 43.72 -11.88 -32.96
C LYS A 323 45.11 -12.44 -32.71
N ALA A 324 45.99 -11.70 -32.02
CA ALA A 324 47.33 -12.19 -31.65
C ALA A 324 47.28 -13.28 -30.55
N LEU A 325 46.20 -13.31 -29.75
CA LEU A 325 45.93 -14.36 -28.76
C LEU A 325 45.22 -15.61 -29.33
N LYS A 326 44.81 -15.59 -30.62
CA LYS A 326 44.15 -16.72 -31.31
C LYS A 326 45.11 -17.71 -31.97
N THR A 327 46.42 -17.53 -31.85
CA THR A 327 47.42 -18.44 -32.46
C THR A 327 47.57 -19.77 -31.74
N GLU A 328 46.99 -19.95 -30.55
CA GLU A 328 46.79 -21.26 -29.93
C GLU A 328 45.34 -21.69 -30.18
N GLU A 329 45.14 -22.95 -30.60
CA GLU A 329 43.85 -23.48 -31.11
C GLU A 329 42.67 -23.43 -30.13
N ILE A 330 42.83 -22.89 -28.91
CA ILE A 330 41.77 -22.57 -27.96
C ILE A 330 42.18 -21.33 -27.16
N PRO A 331 41.35 -20.27 -27.04
CA PRO A 331 41.70 -19.11 -26.24
C PRO A 331 41.64 -19.48 -24.76
N ASN A 332 42.79 -19.66 -24.12
CA ASN A 332 42.87 -19.65 -22.67
C ASN A 332 42.41 -18.24 -22.19
N PRO A 333 41.34 -18.11 -21.38
CA PRO A 333 40.84 -16.81 -20.93
C PRO A 333 41.75 -16.19 -19.84
N LEU A 334 42.63 -16.97 -19.22
CA LEU A 334 43.42 -16.54 -18.07
C LEU A 334 44.47 -15.43 -18.37
N PRO A 335 45.22 -15.47 -19.50
CA PRO A 335 46.10 -14.36 -19.88
C PRO A 335 45.35 -13.05 -20.07
N VAL A 336 44.12 -13.11 -20.60
CA VAL A 336 43.26 -11.95 -20.79
C VAL A 336 42.85 -11.38 -19.43
N ILE A 337 42.36 -12.23 -18.51
CA ILE A 337 41.98 -11.81 -17.15
C ILE A 337 43.14 -11.12 -16.42
N ASN A 338 44.34 -11.70 -16.46
CA ASN A 338 45.51 -11.11 -15.80
C ASN A 338 45.88 -9.75 -16.40
N LYS A 339 45.81 -9.61 -17.72
CA LYS A 339 46.08 -8.34 -18.40
C LYS A 339 45.04 -7.28 -18.05
N LEU A 340 43.76 -7.66 -18.02
CA LEU A 340 42.65 -6.79 -17.62
C LEU A 340 42.82 -6.29 -16.18
N PHE A 341 43.17 -7.16 -15.24
CA PHE A 341 43.39 -6.75 -13.85
C PHE A 341 44.57 -5.79 -13.71
N LEU A 342 45.69 -6.05 -14.40
CA LEU A 342 46.84 -5.15 -14.38
C LEU A 342 46.49 -3.77 -14.95
N GLU A 343 45.79 -3.72 -16.08
CA GLU A 343 45.39 -2.44 -16.68
C GLU A 343 44.44 -1.67 -15.75
N ILE A 344 43.44 -2.33 -15.14
CA ILE A 344 42.53 -1.70 -14.15
C ILE A 344 43.32 -1.19 -12.92
N GLU A 345 44.33 -1.94 -12.46
CA GLU A 345 45.18 -1.50 -11.36
C GLU A 345 46.05 -0.29 -11.73
N GLU A 346 46.60 -0.24 -12.94
CA GLU A 346 47.33 0.92 -13.46
C GLU A 346 46.42 2.17 -13.52
N PHE A 347 45.16 2.02 -13.99
CA PHE A 347 44.17 3.11 -13.99
C PHE A 347 43.91 3.66 -12.57
N SER A 348 43.87 2.78 -11.56
CA SER A 348 43.63 3.18 -10.18
C SER A 348 44.79 3.96 -9.53
N GLN A 349 46.01 3.87 -10.10
CA GLN A 349 47.23 4.45 -9.54
C GLN A 349 47.61 5.84 -10.09
N GLY A 350 46.81 6.42 -10.99
CA GLY A 350 46.86 7.86 -11.27
C GLY A 350 47.48 8.31 -12.59
N THR A 351 47.39 7.52 -13.66
CA THR A 351 47.41 8.16 -14.99
C THR A 351 46.09 8.87 -15.21
N ASN A 352 46.10 10.20 -15.14
CA ASN A 352 45.05 11.06 -15.67
C ASN A 352 44.81 10.68 -17.14
N ILE A 353 43.85 9.80 -17.35
CA ILE A 353 42.97 9.89 -18.52
C ILE A 353 41.63 10.26 -17.91
N ALA A 354 41.52 11.50 -17.44
CA ALA A 354 40.29 12.22 -17.74
C ALA A 354 40.11 12.01 -19.23
N LEU A 355 39.09 11.25 -19.61
CA LEU A 355 38.65 10.99 -20.98
C LEU A 355 39.04 12.19 -21.85
N GLU A 356 40.21 12.12 -22.51
CA GLU A 356 40.57 13.16 -23.46
C GLU A 356 39.48 13.08 -24.51
N SER A 357 38.85 14.23 -24.69
CA SER A 357 37.54 14.50 -25.24
C SER A 357 37.33 14.09 -26.71
N ASN A 358 38.08 13.15 -27.26
CA ASN A 358 38.12 12.85 -28.69
C ASN A 358 37.88 11.37 -29.09
N GLU A 359 37.53 10.46 -28.17
CA GLU A 359 37.01 9.11 -28.53
C GLU A 359 35.49 9.00 -28.33
N TRP A 360 34.76 10.06 -28.66
CA TRP A 360 33.29 10.16 -28.50
C TRP A 360 32.45 9.36 -29.53
N GLU A 361 33.05 8.59 -30.44
CA GLU A 361 32.30 7.85 -31.48
C GLU A 361 31.84 6.44 -31.06
N GLY A 362 31.70 6.21 -29.75
CA GLY A 362 31.38 4.89 -29.20
C GLY A 362 30.14 4.83 -28.30
N CYS A 363 29.21 5.80 -28.34
CA CYS A 363 27.90 5.62 -27.68
C CYS A 363 27.13 4.50 -28.39
N THR A 364 27.44 3.25 -28.05
CA THR A 364 26.64 2.11 -28.46
C THR A 364 25.24 2.28 -27.89
N MET A 365 24.22 1.87 -28.67
CA MET A 365 22.84 1.78 -28.19
C MET A 365 22.76 1.09 -26.81
N ASP A 366 23.62 0.11 -26.58
CA ASP A 366 23.65 -0.69 -25.36
C ASP A 366 24.04 0.14 -24.11
N ILE A 367 25.04 1.03 -24.21
CA ILE A 367 25.39 1.97 -23.12
C ILE A 367 24.22 2.92 -22.83
N THR A 368 23.49 3.35 -23.86
CA THR A 368 22.31 4.20 -23.66
C THR A 368 21.18 3.45 -22.94
N GLU A 369 20.98 2.16 -23.23
CA GLU A 369 20.00 1.31 -22.54
C GLU A 369 20.35 1.10 -21.06
N TRP A 370 21.63 0.94 -20.73
CA TRP A 370 22.10 0.90 -19.34
C TRP A 370 21.87 2.21 -18.62
N ASN A 371 22.22 3.34 -19.23
CA ASN A 371 22.02 4.65 -18.62
C ASN A 371 20.52 4.94 -18.39
N LEU A 372 19.65 4.53 -19.31
CA LEU A 372 18.20 4.59 -19.12
C LEU A 372 17.73 3.70 -17.96
N LEU A 373 18.22 2.46 -17.87
CA LEU A 373 17.90 1.57 -16.75
C LEU A 373 18.39 2.14 -15.41
N LEU A 374 19.62 2.66 -15.36
CA LEU A 374 20.19 3.29 -14.17
C LEU A 374 19.39 4.51 -13.74
N ALA A 375 18.97 5.36 -14.69
CA ALA A 375 18.12 6.51 -14.38
C ALA A 375 16.77 6.08 -13.78
N LEU A 376 16.13 5.04 -14.33
CA LEU A 376 14.88 4.49 -13.79
C LEU A 376 15.07 3.87 -12.39
N LEU A 377 16.12 3.08 -12.20
CA LEU A 377 16.43 2.47 -10.92
C LEU A 377 16.82 3.50 -9.86
N ASN A 378 17.48 4.59 -10.26
CA ASN A 378 17.82 5.67 -9.33
C ASN A 378 16.58 6.31 -8.73
N LYS A 379 15.55 6.58 -9.57
CA LYS A 379 14.25 7.07 -9.09
C LYS A 379 13.58 6.10 -8.11
N LEU A 380 13.70 4.78 -8.34
CA LEU A 380 13.12 3.77 -7.45
C LEU A 380 13.86 3.57 -6.13
N LYS A 381 15.12 4.00 -6.01
CA LYS A 381 15.81 4.03 -4.72
C LYS A 381 15.12 4.96 -3.72
N ALA A 382 14.64 6.12 -4.18
CA ALA A 382 13.86 7.03 -3.34
C ALA A 382 12.54 6.40 -2.86
N VAL A 383 11.88 5.62 -3.72
CA VAL A 383 10.69 4.82 -3.35
C VAL A 383 11.03 3.79 -2.27
N GLU A 384 12.14 3.06 -2.42
CA GLU A 384 12.60 2.08 -1.43
C GLU A 384 12.91 2.74 -0.07
N LYS A 385 13.59 3.89 -0.07
CA LYS A 385 13.89 4.64 1.17
C LYS A 385 12.63 5.12 1.87
N PHE A 386 11.69 5.71 1.13
CA PHE A 386 10.41 6.16 1.68
C PHE A 386 9.63 5.00 2.33
N TYR A 387 9.52 3.87 1.63
CA TYR A 387 8.86 2.68 2.18
C TYR A 387 9.54 2.15 3.44
N LYS A 388 10.89 2.07 3.47
CA LYS A 388 11.63 1.64 4.67
C LYS A 388 11.46 2.60 5.84
N SER A 389 11.50 3.91 5.61
CA SER A 389 11.26 4.91 6.64
C SER A 389 9.89 4.68 7.27
N LEU A 390 8.88 4.43 6.45
CA LEU A 390 7.50 4.23 6.89
C LEU A 390 7.30 2.91 7.67
N LEU A 391 8.02 1.85 7.30
CA LEU A 391 8.06 0.59 8.06
C LEU A 391 8.80 0.69 9.40
N SER A 392 9.73 1.64 9.55
CA SER A 392 10.47 1.81 10.80
C SER A 392 9.60 2.32 11.96
N HIS A 393 8.38 2.80 11.66
CA HIS A 393 7.44 3.34 12.64
C HIS A 393 6.67 2.30 13.46
N GLU A 394 6.58 1.01 13.09
CA GLU A 394 6.15 -0.08 14.00
C GLU A 394 6.22 -1.49 13.37
N VAL A 395 6.05 -2.53 14.21
CA VAL A 395 6.09 -3.98 13.90
C VAL A 395 5.10 -4.35 12.78
N ALA A 396 5.53 -4.25 11.52
CA ALA A 396 4.73 -4.73 10.40
C ALA A 396 4.62 -6.26 10.44
N ARG A 397 3.45 -6.72 10.91
CA ARG A 397 2.91 -8.05 10.61
C ARG A 397 2.74 -8.15 9.10
N THR A 398 3.27 -9.23 8.55
CA THR A 398 3.19 -9.64 7.13
C THR A 398 3.76 -8.64 6.14
N SER A 399 5.06 -8.82 5.83
CA SER A 399 5.68 -8.36 4.58
C SER A 399 4.98 -9.00 3.39
N HIS A 400 3.80 -8.49 3.01
CA HIS A 400 3.31 -8.74 1.67
C HIS A 400 4.28 -8.05 0.73
N LEU A 401 4.92 -8.85 -0.13
CA LEU A 401 5.89 -8.43 -1.14
C LEU A 401 5.26 -7.36 -2.02
N VAL A 402 5.43 -6.09 -1.66
CA VAL A 402 5.01 -4.99 -2.52
C VAL A 402 5.97 -4.97 -3.70
N ASP A 403 5.44 -5.26 -4.88
CA ASP A 403 6.19 -5.24 -6.13
C ASP A 403 6.16 -3.81 -6.69
N TYR A 404 7.29 -3.13 -6.54
CA TYR A 404 7.59 -1.81 -7.09
C TYR A 404 8.83 -1.87 -8.01
N SER A 405 9.02 -2.98 -8.73
CA SER A 405 10.05 -3.09 -9.76
C SER A 405 9.73 -2.20 -10.98
N VAL A 406 10.77 -1.82 -11.75
CA VAL A 406 10.61 -1.00 -12.98
C VAL A 406 9.56 -1.59 -13.91
N LYS A 407 9.59 -2.91 -14.08
CA LYS A 407 8.64 -3.64 -14.93
C LYS A 407 7.22 -3.53 -14.39
N THR A 408 7.01 -3.76 -13.09
CA THR A 408 5.68 -3.74 -12.49
C THR A 408 5.06 -2.34 -12.51
N LEU A 409 5.83 -1.29 -12.19
CA LEU A 409 5.35 0.08 -12.32
C LEU A 409 4.96 0.42 -13.76
N LYS A 410 5.83 0.11 -14.75
CA LYS A 410 5.50 0.38 -16.16
C LYS A 410 4.32 -0.42 -16.67
N LEU A 411 4.13 -1.67 -16.23
CA LEU A 411 2.99 -2.50 -16.61
C LEU A 411 1.67 -2.01 -16.00
N LYS A 412 1.67 -1.62 -14.72
CA LYS A 412 0.47 -1.15 -14.02
C LYS A 412 0.12 0.31 -14.31
N GLY A 413 1.09 1.08 -14.77
CA GLY A 413 0.87 2.41 -15.32
C GLY A 413 1.09 3.55 -14.32
N LYS A 414 0.92 4.79 -14.82
CA LYS A 414 1.32 6.01 -14.11
C LYS A 414 0.63 6.27 -12.77
N GLY A 415 -0.57 5.71 -12.56
CA GLY A 415 -1.32 5.86 -11.30
C GLY A 415 -0.82 4.94 -10.18
N TYR A 416 -0.05 3.91 -10.51
CA TYR A 416 0.27 2.83 -9.56
C TYR A 416 1.21 3.28 -8.43
N LEU A 417 2.13 4.22 -8.69
CA LEU A 417 3.00 4.74 -7.63
C LEU A 417 2.20 5.47 -6.55
N SER A 418 1.30 6.37 -6.94
CA SER A 418 0.43 7.10 -6.01
C SER A 418 -0.50 6.15 -5.24
N GLU A 419 -0.98 5.08 -5.88
CA GLU A 419 -1.74 4.00 -5.24
C GLU A 419 -0.90 3.25 -4.18
N LEU A 420 0.37 2.95 -4.48
CA LEU A 420 1.27 2.30 -3.52
C LEU A 420 1.56 3.18 -2.30
N ILE A 421 1.84 4.46 -2.52
CA ILE A 421 2.08 5.43 -1.44
C ILE A 421 0.85 5.53 -0.53
N ALA A 422 -0.35 5.60 -1.10
CA ALA A 422 -1.60 5.61 -0.35
C ALA A 422 -1.76 4.34 0.52
N LYS A 423 -1.49 3.16 -0.04
CA LYS A 423 -1.54 1.88 0.70
C LYS A 423 -0.54 1.85 1.84
N TRP A 424 0.69 2.31 1.60
CA TRP A 424 1.70 2.41 2.63
C TRP A 424 1.26 3.33 3.76
N PHE A 425 0.76 4.53 3.47
CA PHE A 425 0.23 5.43 4.50
C PHE A 425 -0.88 4.77 5.34
N ILE A 426 -1.80 4.03 4.73
CA ILE A 426 -2.84 3.30 5.47
C ILE A 426 -2.24 2.19 6.35
N GLU A 427 -1.22 1.47 5.85
CA GLU A 427 -0.51 0.41 6.58
C GLU A 427 0.32 0.96 7.76
N SER A 428 0.80 2.21 7.68
CA SER A 428 1.59 2.86 8.74
C SER A 428 0.83 3.11 10.05
N SER A 429 -0.50 2.97 10.04
CA SER A 429 -1.39 3.23 11.20
C SER A 429 -1.31 4.65 11.79
N LEU A 430 -0.71 5.60 11.06
CA LEU A 430 -0.70 7.03 11.43
C LEU A 430 -2.12 7.63 11.38
N PRO A 431 -2.43 8.63 12.22
CA PRO A 431 -3.66 9.40 12.11
C PRO A 431 -3.79 10.10 10.75
N ILE A 432 -5.02 10.22 10.23
CA ILE A 432 -5.26 10.79 8.90
C ILE A 432 -4.82 12.25 8.82
N GLU A 433 -5.00 13.02 9.89
CA GLU A 433 -4.57 14.43 9.97
C GLU A 433 -3.04 14.55 9.89
N THR A 434 -2.31 13.64 10.53
CA THR A 434 -0.84 13.58 10.43
C THR A 434 -0.39 13.26 9.00
N ILE A 435 -1.03 12.29 8.35
CA ILE A 435 -0.73 11.93 6.96
C ILE A 435 -0.99 13.13 6.04
N ILE A 436 -2.13 13.80 6.19
CA ILE A 436 -2.48 14.99 5.40
C ILE A 436 -1.46 16.10 5.62
N ASN A 437 -1.00 16.34 6.85
CA ASN A 437 0.03 17.35 7.13
C ASN A 437 1.38 17.01 6.47
N ILE A 438 1.81 15.75 6.52
CA ILE A 438 3.03 15.29 5.84
C ILE A 438 2.90 15.50 4.31
N ILE A 439 1.76 15.14 3.73
CA ILE A 439 1.51 15.35 2.30
C ILE A 439 1.39 16.85 1.96
N LYS A 440 0.77 17.66 2.82
CA LYS A 440 0.53 19.10 2.55
C LYS A 440 1.79 19.94 2.56
N THR A 441 2.82 19.51 3.28
CA THR A 441 4.06 20.28 3.44
C THR A 441 4.85 20.26 2.13
N GLU A 442 4.38 21.00 1.14
CA GLU A 442 5.00 21.17 -0.18
C GLU A 442 5.96 22.35 -0.19
N GLU A 443 5.78 23.42 0.59
CA GLU A 443 6.50 24.68 0.33
C GLU A 443 6.61 25.68 1.49
N MET A 444 6.26 25.33 2.75
CA MET A 444 6.29 26.30 3.85
C MET A 444 7.63 26.30 4.61
N GLU A 445 8.29 27.47 4.63
CA GLU A 445 9.25 27.83 5.68
C GLU A 445 8.61 27.52 7.04
N ARG A 446 9.33 26.78 7.89
CA ARG A 446 8.85 26.32 9.19
C ARG A 446 8.48 27.54 10.05
N GLU A 447 7.20 27.68 10.40
CA GLU A 447 6.86 28.36 11.65
C GLU A 447 7.11 27.34 12.77
N GLU A 448 8.10 27.62 13.61
CA GLU A 448 8.51 26.81 14.74
C GLU A 448 7.37 26.72 15.77
N GLU A 449 6.57 25.65 15.71
CA GLU A 449 5.73 25.26 16.83
C GLU A 449 6.44 24.15 17.62
N GLU A 450 7.08 24.55 18.72
CA GLU A 450 7.68 23.66 19.71
C GLU A 450 6.60 22.86 20.46
N GLU A 451 6.35 21.59 20.11
CA GLU A 451 5.81 20.63 21.07
C GLU A 451 6.11 19.16 20.69
N SER A 452 6.68 18.40 21.64
CA SER A 452 6.93 16.93 21.63
C SER A 452 8.14 16.41 20.82
N GLY A 453 9.34 16.53 21.39
CA GLY A 453 10.64 16.16 20.80
C GLY A 453 10.97 14.66 20.63
N ARG A 454 10.01 13.78 20.33
CA ARG A 454 10.28 12.41 19.85
C ARG A 454 9.37 11.96 18.71
N GLU A 455 8.13 12.45 18.68
CA GLU A 455 7.24 12.23 17.53
C GLU A 455 7.64 13.13 16.34
N MET A 456 8.13 14.34 16.62
CA MET A 456 8.63 15.30 15.62
C MET A 456 9.80 14.75 14.79
N GLU A 457 10.87 14.23 15.41
CA GLU A 457 12.06 13.75 14.69
C GLU A 457 11.72 12.64 13.67
N THR A 458 10.73 11.80 14.00
CA THR A 458 10.31 10.69 13.15
C THR A 458 9.38 11.13 12.01
N GLN A 459 8.54 12.14 12.23
CA GLN A 459 7.72 12.76 11.18
C GLN A 459 8.58 13.59 10.22
N GLU A 460 9.61 14.27 10.74
CA GLU A 460 10.62 14.99 9.95
C GLU A 460 11.37 14.05 9.00
N SER A 461 11.79 12.87 9.47
CA SER A 461 12.41 11.85 8.60
C SER A 461 11.48 11.40 7.48
N LEU A 462 10.21 11.12 7.76
CA LEU A 462 9.23 10.75 6.72
C LEU A 462 9.01 11.86 5.70
N LEU A 463 8.91 13.10 6.18
CA LEU A 463 8.75 14.28 5.35
C LEU A 463 9.95 14.45 4.41
N GLU A 464 11.17 14.33 4.93
CA GLU A 464 12.40 14.40 4.13
C GLU A 464 12.41 13.32 3.04
N GLN A 465 12.02 12.08 3.36
CA GLN A 465 11.95 11.02 2.35
C GLN A 465 10.83 11.26 1.32
N LEU A 466 9.70 11.85 1.70
CA LEU A 466 8.65 12.24 0.76
C LEU A 466 9.11 13.39 -0.15
N GLN A 467 9.86 14.36 0.39
CA GLN A 467 10.48 15.44 -0.39
C GLN A 467 11.50 14.87 -1.39
N ASN A 468 12.32 13.91 -0.99
CA ASN A 468 13.23 13.21 -1.90
C ASN A 468 12.45 12.48 -3.01
N LEU A 469 11.31 11.86 -2.68
CA LEU A 469 10.45 11.22 -3.67
C LEU A 469 9.85 12.23 -4.67
N ARG A 470 9.47 13.42 -4.21
CA ARG A 470 8.96 14.53 -5.05
C ARG A 470 9.96 15.02 -6.09
N VAL A 471 11.26 15.00 -5.78
CA VAL A 471 12.30 15.36 -6.75
C VAL A 471 12.28 14.43 -7.97
N HIS A 472 11.94 13.16 -7.78
CA HIS A 472 11.93 12.16 -8.85
C HIS A 472 10.56 11.93 -9.50
N PHE A 473 9.48 12.17 -8.75
CA PHE A 473 8.09 11.90 -9.11
C PHE A 473 7.17 13.07 -8.75
N ALA A 474 7.50 14.27 -9.21
CA ALA A 474 6.76 15.50 -8.90
C ALA A 474 5.26 15.38 -9.20
N GLU A 475 4.88 14.80 -10.33
CA GLU A 475 3.48 14.68 -10.75
C GLU A 475 2.73 13.59 -9.98
N SER A 476 3.33 12.41 -9.78
CA SER A 476 2.72 11.32 -9.00
C SER A 476 2.59 11.63 -7.50
N THR A 477 3.33 12.62 -6.97
CA THR A 477 3.35 12.97 -5.55
C THR A 477 2.70 14.32 -5.22
N LYS A 478 2.04 14.95 -6.20
CA LYS A 478 1.21 16.14 -5.96
C LYS A 478 0.17 15.87 -4.88
N PHE A 479 -0.07 16.88 -4.04
CA PHE A 479 -1.04 16.85 -2.95
C PHE A 479 -2.39 16.18 -3.31
N ASP A 480 -3.13 16.72 -4.28
CA ASP A 480 -4.44 16.18 -4.67
C ASP A 480 -4.34 14.77 -5.28
N ILE A 481 -3.25 14.44 -5.97
CA ILE A 481 -3.05 13.11 -6.56
C ILE A 481 -2.89 12.06 -5.47
N LEU A 482 -2.12 12.36 -4.41
CA LEU A 482 -1.96 11.47 -3.27
C LEU A 482 -3.26 11.34 -2.47
N LEU A 483 -3.98 12.44 -2.22
CA LEU A 483 -5.26 12.41 -1.48
C LEU A 483 -6.39 11.66 -2.21
N VAL A 484 -6.45 11.74 -3.54
CA VAL A 484 -7.38 10.93 -4.34
C VAL A 484 -7.15 9.44 -4.17
N ASN A 485 -5.89 9.01 -4.25
CA ASN A 485 -5.56 7.60 -4.07
C ASN A 485 -5.77 7.17 -2.61
N LEU A 486 -5.41 8.02 -1.65
CA LEU A 486 -5.62 7.78 -0.21
C LEU A 486 -7.09 7.60 0.13
N SER A 487 -7.94 8.54 -0.27
CA SER A 487 -9.38 8.49 -0.03
C SER A 487 -10.01 7.25 -0.69
N TRP A 488 -9.61 6.91 -1.91
CA TRP A 488 -10.09 5.70 -2.61
C TRP A 488 -9.70 4.41 -1.89
N GLU A 489 -8.46 4.27 -1.48
CA GLU A 489 -8.00 3.08 -0.76
C GLU A 489 -8.60 2.97 0.66
N LEU A 490 -8.86 4.09 1.33
CA LEU A 490 -9.58 4.13 2.60
C LEU A 490 -11.03 3.63 2.44
N ALA A 491 -11.74 4.09 1.41
CA ALA A 491 -13.09 3.62 1.12
C ALA A 491 -13.11 2.14 0.65
N ALA A 492 -12.12 1.70 -0.11
CA ALA A 492 -11.93 0.29 -0.46
C ALA A 492 -11.65 -0.58 0.78
N THR A 493 -10.94 -0.04 1.77
CA THR A 493 -10.69 -0.70 3.05
C THR A 493 -11.98 -0.81 3.88
N TRP A 494 -12.75 0.28 3.99
CA TRP A 494 -14.09 0.24 4.60
C TRP A 494 -15.01 -0.80 3.94
N LYS A 495 -14.97 -0.92 2.61
CA LYS A 495 -15.80 -1.87 1.86
C LYS A 495 -15.58 -3.32 2.26
N LYS A 496 -14.36 -3.69 2.69
CA LYS A 496 -14.02 -5.04 3.19
C LYS A 496 -14.71 -5.33 4.53
N SER A 497 -14.86 -4.31 5.38
CA SER A 497 -15.47 -4.39 6.71
C SER A 497 -16.47 -3.24 6.94
N PRO A 498 -17.68 -3.27 6.35
CA PRO A 498 -18.60 -2.11 6.34
C PRO A 498 -19.05 -1.60 7.72
N ASN A 499 -18.97 -2.46 8.74
CA ASN A 499 -19.32 -2.08 10.11
C ASN A 499 -18.22 -1.26 10.81
N GLU A 500 -16.97 -1.29 10.33
CA GLU A 500 -15.86 -0.50 10.86
C GLU A 500 -15.82 0.84 10.15
N LEU A 501 -16.44 1.88 10.72
CA LEU A 501 -16.62 3.17 10.03
C LEU A 501 -15.39 4.09 10.04
N ARG A 502 -14.31 3.75 10.77
CA ARG A 502 -13.11 4.60 10.85
C ARG A 502 -12.50 4.88 9.47
N PRO A 503 -12.23 3.90 8.59
CA PRO A 503 -11.69 4.18 7.27
C PRO A 503 -12.62 5.04 6.39
N LEU A 504 -13.95 4.90 6.55
CA LEU A 504 -14.89 5.76 5.83
C LEU A 504 -14.83 7.19 6.36
N LYS A 505 -14.75 7.38 7.68
CA LYS A 505 -14.58 8.70 8.30
C LYS A 505 -13.29 9.37 7.83
N ASP A 506 -12.18 8.64 7.88
CA ASP A 506 -10.86 9.14 7.45
C ASP A 506 -10.87 9.46 5.93
N CYS A 507 -11.62 8.69 5.13
CA CYS A 507 -11.86 9.00 3.72
C CYS A 507 -12.57 10.35 3.52
N ILE A 508 -13.66 10.61 4.26
CA ILE A 508 -14.38 11.89 4.17
C ILE A 508 -13.46 13.05 4.56
N VAL A 509 -12.64 12.90 5.61
CA VAL A 509 -11.64 13.90 5.98
C VAL A 509 -10.67 14.13 4.83
N ALA A 510 -10.07 13.09 4.25
CA ALA A 510 -9.14 13.25 3.14
C ALA A 510 -9.75 13.94 1.90
N LEU A 511 -11.03 13.67 1.60
CA LEU A 511 -11.75 14.32 0.50
C LEU A 511 -11.97 15.82 0.74
N ASP A 512 -12.23 16.23 1.98
CA ASP A 512 -12.48 17.63 2.34
C ASP A 512 -11.25 18.53 2.17
N TYR A 513 -10.05 17.93 2.20
CA TYR A 513 -8.80 18.64 1.94
C TYR A 513 -8.46 18.80 0.46
N LEU A 514 -9.14 18.11 -0.46
CA LEU A 514 -8.85 18.23 -1.90
C LEU A 514 -9.06 19.66 -2.39
N THR A 515 -8.11 20.16 -3.18
CA THR A 515 -8.14 21.56 -3.65
C THR A 515 -8.77 21.70 -5.04
N ASP A 516 -8.50 20.78 -5.96
CA ASP A 516 -9.06 20.79 -7.30
C ASP A 516 -10.50 20.27 -7.32
N ALA A 517 -11.42 21.11 -7.82
CA ALA A 517 -12.84 20.83 -7.82
C ALA A 517 -13.23 19.64 -8.72
N PHE A 518 -12.55 19.45 -9.86
CA PHE A 518 -12.87 18.36 -10.80
C PHE A 518 -12.42 17.01 -10.24
N ILE A 519 -11.25 16.98 -9.62
CA ILE A 519 -10.74 15.83 -8.92
C ILE A 519 -11.66 15.46 -7.74
N MET A 520 -11.94 16.44 -6.86
CA MET A 520 -12.82 16.28 -5.69
C MET A 520 -14.21 15.77 -6.08
N HIS A 521 -14.83 16.42 -7.08
CA HIS A 521 -16.13 16.01 -7.61
C HIS A 521 -16.07 14.58 -8.17
N GLY A 522 -15.10 14.30 -9.03
CA GLY A 522 -14.99 13.04 -9.74
C GLY A 522 -14.81 11.86 -8.80
N VAL A 523 -13.84 11.93 -7.90
CA VAL A 523 -13.55 10.83 -6.96
C VAL A 523 -14.73 10.61 -5.99
N SER A 524 -15.32 11.69 -5.46
CA SER A 524 -16.45 11.61 -4.53
C SER A 524 -17.70 11.04 -5.21
N SER A 525 -17.98 11.45 -6.45
CA SER A 525 -19.07 10.90 -7.25
C SER A 525 -18.84 9.41 -7.57
N MET A 526 -17.62 9.02 -7.92
CA MET A 526 -17.28 7.61 -8.16
C MET A 526 -17.46 6.78 -6.89
N MET A 527 -17.05 7.28 -5.72
CA MET A 527 -17.26 6.60 -4.44
C MET A 527 -18.73 6.41 -4.10
N TRP A 528 -19.55 7.44 -4.33
CA TRP A 528 -21.00 7.35 -4.14
C TRP A 528 -21.58 6.20 -4.97
N GLU A 529 -21.31 6.19 -6.27
CA GLU A 529 -21.86 5.20 -7.22
C GLU A 529 -21.30 3.79 -6.98
N THR A 530 -20.01 3.68 -6.64
CA THR A 530 -19.33 2.37 -6.54
C THR A 530 -19.63 1.68 -5.21
N TRP A 531 -19.66 2.43 -4.11
CA TRP A 531 -19.64 1.85 -2.77
C TRP A 531 -20.80 2.27 -1.88
N ILE A 532 -21.19 3.56 -1.85
CA ILE A 532 -22.12 4.09 -0.83
C ILE A 532 -23.59 3.87 -1.21
N VAL A 533 -23.98 4.20 -2.45
CA VAL A 533 -25.38 4.30 -2.88
C VAL A 533 -26.19 3.03 -2.58
N ARG A 534 -25.57 1.85 -2.74
CA ARG A 534 -26.22 0.56 -2.51
C ARG A 534 -26.58 0.35 -1.02
N TYR A 535 -25.72 0.74 -0.09
CA TYR A 535 -26.02 0.58 1.35
C TYR A 535 -27.13 1.53 1.77
N VAL A 536 -27.09 2.78 1.30
CA VAL A 536 -28.16 3.77 1.55
C VAL A 536 -29.48 3.27 0.98
N GLN A 537 -29.48 2.72 -0.25
CA GLN A 537 -30.67 2.17 -0.89
C GLN A 537 -31.28 1.01 -0.08
N ILE A 538 -30.46 0.03 0.33
CA ILE A 538 -30.95 -1.11 1.11
C ILE A 538 -31.51 -0.63 2.46
N ALA A 539 -30.81 0.28 3.13
CA ALA A 539 -31.24 0.80 4.42
C ALA A 539 -32.55 1.60 4.31
N ALA A 540 -32.67 2.48 3.31
CA ALA A 540 -33.90 3.24 3.04
C ALA A 540 -35.08 2.31 2.72
N GLN A 541 -34.88 1.28 1.90
CA GLN A 541 -35.91 0.28 1.59
C GLN A 541 -36.31 -0.55 2.81
N LEU A 542 -35.35 -0.92 3.67
CA LEU A 542 -35.64 -1.63 4.91
C LEU A 542 -36.49 -0.76 5.84
N MET A 543 -36.09 0.50 6.03
CA MET A 543 -36.81 1.48 6.86
C MET A 543 -38.21 1.80 6.31
N GLU A 544 -38.38 1.85 4.98
CA GLU A 544 -39.70 1.96 4.35
C GLU A 544 -40.60 0.78 4.72
N LYS A 545 -40.07 -0.45 4.68
CA LYS A 545 -40.83 -1.67 5.00
C LYS A 545 -41.20 -1.74 6.49
N VAL A 546 -40.25 -1.49 7.38
CA VAL A 546 -40.50 -1.60 8.83
C VAL A 546 -41.16 -0.35 9.42
N SER A 547 -41.12 0.78 8.70
CA SER A 547 -41.65 2.08 9.11
C SER A 547 -41.08 2.60 10.45
N ARG A 548 -39.85 2.22 10.79
CA ARG A 548 -39.11 2.59 12.01
C ARG A 548 -37.61 2.33 11.82
N ARG A 549 -36.79 2.65 12.83
CA ARG A 549 -35.40 2.20 12.89
C ARG A 549 -35.33 0.65 12.86
N PRO A 550 -34.53 0.02 11.97
CA PRO A 550 -34.42 -1.43 11.94
C PRO A 550 -33.60 -1.94 13.13
N ILE A 551 -33.91 -3.13 13.62
CA ILE A 551 -33.24 -3.78 14.76
C ILE A 551 -31.89 -4.35 14.29
N ASP A 552 -30.89 -4.34 15.17
CA ASP A 552 -29.50 -4.74 14.90
C ASP A 552 -29.34 -6.01 14.06
N ARG A 553 -30.05 -7.10 14.42
CA ARG A 553 -30.01 -8.37 13.67
C ARG A 553 -30.40 -8.20 12.19
N LEU A 554 -31.40 -7.35 11.90
CA LEU A 554 -31.82 -7.06 10.53
C LEU A 554 -30.82 -6.12 9.84
N CYS A 555 -30.27 -5.13 10.54
CA CYS A 555 -29.25 -4.23 10.00
C CYS A 555 -28.00 -5.00 9.55
N ILE A 556 -27.45 -5.86 10.42
CA ILE A 556 -26.27 -6.68 10.10
C ILE A 556 -26.57 -7.63 8.93
N LYS A 557 -27.76 -8.25 8.91
CA LYS A 557 -28.12 -9.22 7.87
C LYS A 557 -28.33 -8.60 6.49
N GLU A 558 -29.07 -7.49 6.41
CA GLU A 558 -29.48 -6.90 5.13
C GLU A 558 -28.48 -5.83 4.65
N ILE A 559 -27.96 -5.02 5.56
CA ILE A 559 -27.08 -3.86 5.25
C ILE A 559 -25.60 -4.22 5.47
N GLY A 560 -25.29 -5.06 6.46
CA GLY A 560 -23.90 -5.33 6.87
C GLY A 560 -23.31 -4.29 7.82
N ILE A 561 -24.14 -3.36 8.33
CA ILE A 561 -23.78 -2.32 9.29
C ILE A 561 -24.69 -2.50 10.52
N SER A 562 -24.13 -2.39 11.72
CA SER A 562 -24.89 -2.48 12.98
C SER A 562 -25.85 -1.30 13.16
N GLU A 563 -26.93 -1.51 13.92
CA GLU A 563 -27.87 -0.43 14.26
C GLU A 563 -27.17 0.74 14.98
N PHE A 564 -26.10 0.49 15.74
CA PHE A 564 -25.36 1.52 16.47
C PHE A 564 -24.55 2.43 15.55
N ASN A 565 -24.15 1.92 14.38
CA ASN A 565 -23.33 2.64 13.40
C ASN A 565 -24.18 3.28 12.29
N LEU A 566 -25.48 3.01 12.24
CA LEU A 566 -26.34 3.44 11.15
C LEU A 566 -26.48 4.97 11.04
N GLU A 567 -26.59 5.67 12.18
CA GLU A 567 -26.64 7.15 12.20
C GLU A 567 -25.33 7.74 11.66
N THR A 568 -24.19 7.24 12.14
CA THR A 568 -22.86 7.69 11.71
C THR A 568 -22.64 7.41 10.23
N PHE A 569 -23.02 6.21 9.74
CA PHE A 569 -22.92 5.87 8.32
C PHE A 569 -23.73 6.82 7.44
N PHE A 570 -24.98 7.13 7.82
CA PHE A 570 -25.79 8.10 7.06
C PHE A 570 -25.23 9.51 7.12
N SER A 571 -24.64 9.91 8.25
CA SER A 571 -23.99 11.22 8.39
C SER A 571 -22.77 11.34 7.48
N LEU A 572 -21.88 10.34 7.46
CA LEU A 572 -20.74 10.29 6.54
C LEU A 572 -21.18 10.24 5.07
N SER A 573 -22.26 9.50 4.77
CA SER A 573 -22.84 9.47 3.42
C SER A 573 -23.41 10.83 3.00
N LYS A 574 -23.95 11.59 3.97
CA LYS A 574 -24.51 12.92 3.75
C LYS A 574 -23.39 13.94 3.53
N GLU A 575 -22.32 13.88 4.33
CA GLU A 575 -21.10 14.68 4.14
C GLU A 575 -20.47 14.43 2.77
N LEU A 576 -20.40 13.17 2.30
CA LEU A 576 -19.95 12.88 0.93
C LEU A 576 -20.78 13.60 -0.14
N LEU A 577 -22.11 13.67 0.02
CA LEU A 577 -22.96 14.43 -0.90
C LEU A 577 -22.73 15.94 -0.81
N GLU A 578 -22.38 16.47 0.36
CA GLU A 578 -21.98 17.88 0.53
C GLU A 578 -20.68 18.17 -0.23
N ILE A 579 -19.69 17.29 -0.14
CA ILE A 579 -18.44 17.38 -0.90
C ILE A 579 -18.72 17.33 -2.42
N ILE A 580 -19.62 16.46 -2.89
CA ILE A 580 -20.02 16.42 -4.31
C ILE A 580 -20.68 17.74 -4.73
N LEU A 581 -21.54 18.33 -3.89
CA LEU A 581 -22.20 19.61 -4.16
C LEU A 581 -21.20 20.79 -4.18
N GLN A 582 -20.21 20.76 -3.30
CA GLN A 582 -19.10 21.72 -3.29
C GLN A 582 -18.26 21.60 -4.56
N GLY A 583 -17.85 20.37 -4.92
CA GLY A 583 -17.13 20.09 -6.15
C GLY A 583 -17.89 20.54 -7.41
N ASN A 584 -19.21 20.27 -7.48
CA ASN A 584 -20.06 20.78 -8.57
C ASN A 584 -19.97 22.30 -8.73
N THR A 585 -20.02 23.03 -7.62
CA THR A 585 -19.94 24.50 -7.63
C THR A 585 -18.59 24.97 -8.17
N GLY A 586 -17.50 24.28 -7.81
CA GLY A 586 -16.17 24.57 -8.36
C GLY A 586 -16.04 24.22 -9.84
N CYS A 587 -16.59 23.07 -10.28
CA CYS A 587 -16.59 22.64 -11.69
C CYS A 587 -17.37 23.60 -12.60
N GLU A 588 -18.45 24.21 -12.11
CA GLU A 588 -19.24 25.21 -12.85
C GLU A 588 -18.43 26.49 -13.13
N LEU A 589 -17.46 26.82 -12.27
CA LEU A 589 -16.66 28.04 -12.34
C LEU A 589 -15.30 27.85 -13.04
N GLY A 590 -14.81 26.60 -13.10
CA GLY A 590 -13.45 26.27 -13.55
C GLY A 590 -13.37 25.50 -14.88
N GLN A 591 -12.15 25.08 -15.20
CA GLN A 591 -11.87 24.13 -16.29
C GLN A 591 -11.14 22.90 -15.74
N PRO A 592 -11.31 21.72 -16.37
CA PRO A 592 -10.64 20.51 -15.95
C PRO A 592 -9.11 20.68 -15.95
N PRO A 593 -8.39 20.26 -14.89
CA PRO A 593 -6.94 20.37 -14.85
C PRO A 593 -6.26 19.46 -15.87
N LEU A 594 -5.11 19.90 -16.39
CA LEU A 594 -4.23 19.07 -17.20
C LEU A 594 -3.28 18.31 -16.27
N LEU A 595 -3.45 16.99 -16.20
CA LEU A 595 -2.60 16.12 -15.39
C LEU A 595 -1.40 15.65 -16.21
N GLU A 596 -0.23 16.18 -15.88
CA GLU A 596 1.03 15.80 -16.51
C GLU A 596 1.50 14.41 -16.00
N LYS A 597 2.62 13.94 -16.54
CA LYS A 597 3.21 12.65 -16.18
C LYS A 597 4.69 12.87 -15.92
N ASP A 598 5.22 12.24 -14.87
CA ASP A 598 6.66 12.18 -14.66
C ASP A 598 7.40 11.53 -15.83
N ASP A 599 8.65 11.93 -16.05
CA ASP A 599 9.52 11.39 -17.10
C ASP A 599 9.68 9.87 -17.03
N PHE A 600 9.47 9.27 -15.85
CA PHE A 600 9.50 7.82 -15.65
C PHE A 600 8.48 7.09 -16.56
N TRP A 601 7.39 7.77 -16.91
CA TRP A 601 6.26 7.24 -17.67
C TRP A 601 6.37 7.47 -19.19
N ILE A 602 7.43 8.13 -19.67
CA ILE A 602 7.64 8.37 -21.10
C ILE A 602 7.72 7.03 -21.87
N GLY A 603 7.02 6.97 -23.00
CA GLY A 603 6.95 5.78 -23.85
C GLY A 603 6.04 4.66 -23.34
N VAL A 604 5.36 4.86 -22.20
CA VAL A 604 4.41 3.90 -21.65
C VAL A 604 2.99 4.34 -22.03
N ASN A 605 2.32 3.54 -22.87
CA ASN A 605 0.87 3.66 -23.10
C ASN A 605 0.14 3.02 -21.91
N SER A 606 0.16 3.70 -20.77
CA SER A 606 -0.48 3.21 -19.55
C SER A 606 -1.99 3.49 -19.55
N SER A 607 -2.73 2.67 -18.80
CA SER A 607 -4.09 2.99 -18.37
C SER A 607 -4.16 4.37 -17.71
N SER A 608 -5.34 4.99 -17.79
CA SER A 608 -5.66 6.21 -17.06
C SER A 608 -5.49 5.99 -15.56
N SER A 609 -4.83 6.93 -14.88
CA SER A 609 -4.75 6.95 -13.41
C SER A 609 -6.11 7.29 -12.82
N LEU A 610 -6.30 7.02 -11.53
CA LEU A 610 -7.54 7.37 -10.82
C LEU A 610 -7.85 8.88 -10.90
N ALA A 611 -6.83 9.74 -10.84
CA ALA A 611 -7.00 11.18 -11.01
C ALA A 611 -7.50 11.54 -12.42
N ASP A 612 -6.95 10.93 -13.49
CA ASP A 612 -7.44 11.15 -14.86
C ASP A 612 -8.91 10.72 -15.01
N VAL A 613 -9.27 9.58 -14.40
CA VAL A 613 -10.63 9.06 -14.42
C VAL A 613 -11.57 9.98 -13.63
N SER A 614 -11.10 10.60 -12.55
CA SER A 614 -11.87 11.54 -11.73
C SER A 614 -12.18 12.81 -12.51
N VAL A 615 -11.17 13.43 -13.14
CA VAL A 615 -11.33 14.67 -13.93
C VAL A 615 -12.28 14.49 -15.12
N THR A 616 -12.36 13.28 -15.66
CA THR A 616 -13.22 12.95 -16.81
C THR A 616 -14.64 12.52 -16.44
N GLN A 617 -14.99 12.50 -15.14
CA GLN A 617 -16.34 12.16 -14.72
C GLN A 617 -17.38 13.16 -15.24
N LYS A 618 -18.59 12.66 -15.49
CA LYS A 618 -19.73 13.52 -15.82
C LYS A 618 -20.15 14.28 -14.56
N ILE A 619 -20.27 15.60 -14.69
CA ILE A 619 -20.77 16.48 -13.63
C ILE A 619 -22.15 16.00 -13.17
N THR A 620 -22.36 15.95 -11.85
CA THR A 620 -23.60 15.43 -11.27
C THR A 620 -24.70 16.49 -11.31
N SER A 621 -25.97 16.06 -11.36
CA SER A 621 -27.09 17.00 -11.22
C SER A 621 -27.14 17.49 -9.77
N ARG A 622 -26.96 18.81 -9.58
CA ARG A 622 -27.08 19.46 -8.27
C ARG A 622 -28.43 19.17 -7.61
N ASP A 623 -29.50 19.23 -8.39
CA ASP A 623 -30.86 18.98 -7.91
C ASP A 623 -31.01 17.52 -7.44
N LEU A 624 -30.54 16.55 -8.22
CA LEU A 624 -30.65 15.12 -7.88
C LEU A 624 -29.78 14.77 -6.67
N THR A 625 -28.59 15.35 -6.58
CA THR A 625 -27.67 15.19 -5.44
C THR A 625 -28.32 15.74 -4.17
N HIS A 626 -28.93 16.93 -4.26
CA HIS A 626 -29.66 17.53 -3.15
C HIS A 626 -30.93 16.73 -2.74
N LEU A 627 -31.59 16.05 -3.68
CA LEU A 627 -32.70 15.15 -3.36
C LEU A 627 -32.24 13.96 -2.51
N HIS A 628 -31.08 13.36 -2.81
CA HIS A 628 -30.50 12.30 -1.99
C HIS A 628 -30.04 12.81 -0.62
N TYR A 629 -29.52 14.04 -0.55
CA TYR A 629 -29.18 14.72 0.68
C TYR A 629 -30.39 14.88 1.62
N GLN A 630 -31.54 15.26 1.07
CA GLN A 630 -32.80 15.35 1.81
C GLN A 630 -33.25 13.97 2.33
N LEU A 631 -33.15 12.92 1.51
CA LEU A 631 -33.48 11.56 1.93
C LEU A 631 -32.58 11.11 3.09
N LEU A 632 -31.26 11.28 2.99
CA LEU A 632 -30.35 10.95 4.09
C LEU A 632 -30.68 11.73 5.36
N SER A 633 -31.02 13.02 5.24
CA SER A 633 -31.46 13.83 6.38
C SER A 633 -32.70 13.25 7.06
N VAL A 634 -33.69 12.76 6.30
CA VAL A 634 -34.85 12.03 6.85
C VAL A 634 -34.42 10.76 7.57
N LEU A 635 -33.55 9.94 6.97
CA LEU A 635 -33.10 8.68 7.55
C LEU A 635 -32.34 8.91 8.87
N ILE A 636 -31.45 9.91 8.92
CA ILE A 636 -30.73 10.32 10.13
C ILE A 636 -31.72 10.70 11.23
N LEU A 637 -32.70 11.56 10.94
CA LEU A 637 -33.69 11.99 11.94
C LEU A 637 -34.52 10.80 12.45
N ILE A 638 -34.86 9.82 11.61
CA ILE A 638 -35.59 8.63 12.04
C ILE A 638 -34.74 7.77 12.98
N VAL A 639 -33.47 7.53 12.66
CA VAL A 639 -32.58 6.69 13.47
C VAL A 639 -32.22 7.36 14.80
N LYS A 640 -31.83 8.64 14.75
CA LYS A 640 -31.36 9.43 15.89
C LYS A 640 -32.42 9.60 16.97
N TYR A 641 -33.68 9.83 16.56
CA TYR A 641 -34.81 10.09 17.47
C TYR A 641 -35.79 8.91 17.60
N ASP A 642 -35.41 7.70 17.17
CA ASP A 642 -36.24 6.48 17.18
C ASP A 642 -37.68 6.71 16.67
N MET A 643 -37.80 7.35 15.51
CA MET A 643 -39.11 7.71 14.96
C MET A 643 -39.88 6.48 14.49
N LYS A 644 -41.07 6.26 15.06
CA LYS A 644 -41.95 5.12 14.76
C LYS A 644 -43.04 5.49 13.77
N ASN A 645 -43.52 4.52 12.99
CA ASN A 645 -44.58 4.69 11.99
C ASN A 645 -44.26 5.80 10.96
N VAL A 646 -43.02 5.83 10.47
CA VAL A 646 -42.56 6.76 9.43
C VAL A 646 -42.05 5.97 8.25
N LYS A 647 -42.63 6.22 7.07
CA LYS A 647 -42.19 5.68 5.78
C LYS A 647 -41.39 6.76 5.05
N PRO A 648 -40.04 6.66 4.97
CA PRO A 648 -39.21 7.73 4.41
C PRO A 648 -39.67 8.21 3.02
N TYR A 649 -40.05 7.30 2.11
CA TYR A 649 -40.43 7.70 0.75
C TYR A 649 -41.78 8.41 0.70
N SER A 650 -42.67 8.18 1.66
CA SER A 650 -43.98 8.85 1.72
C SER A 650 -43.89 10.36 1.98
N LEU A 651 -42.74 10.85 2.43
CA LEU A 651 -42.47 12.27 2.64
C LEU A 651 -42.04 13.00 1.35
N PHE A 652 -41.92 12.28 0.24
CA PHE A 652 -41.51 12.83 -1.05
C PHE A 652 -42.61 12.66 -2.11
N PRO A 653 -42.77 13.63 -3.03
CA PRO A 653 -43.64 13.49 -4.19
C PRO A 653 -43.32 12.25 -5.04
N GLU A 654 -44.32 11.71 -5.74
CA GLU A 654 -44.17 10.46 -6.49
C GLU A 654 -43.07 10.48 -7.55
N ARG A 655 -42.93 11.60 -8.26
CA ARG A 655 -41.88 11.81 -9.27
C ARG A 655 -40.47 11.79 -8.67
N ASP A 656 -40.33 12.28 -7.44
CA ASP A 656 -39.05 12.35 -6.73
C ASP A 656 -38.69 10.93 -6.26
N ARG A 657 -39.67 10.18 -5.76
CA ARG A 657 -39.51 8.75 -5.42
C ARG A 657 -38.99 7.91 -6.59
N ALA A 658 -39.50 8.17 -7.81
CA ALA A 658 -39.07 7.48 -9.02
C ALA A 658 -37.64 7.84 -9.48
N SER A 659 -37.00 8.81 -8.83
CA SER A 659 -35.67 9.30 -9.18
C SER A 659 -34.58 8.92 -8.18
N PHE A 660 -34.95 8.44 -6.99
CA PHE A 660 -33.97 7.95 -6.01
C PHE A 660 -33.13 6.79 -6.58
N PHE A 661 -31.84 6.83 -6.27
CA PHE A 661 -30.81 5.87 -6.63
C PHE A 661 -30.59 5.69 -8.14
N LYS A 662 -31.07 6.63 -8.97
CA LYS A 662 -30.54 6.80 -10.33
C LYS A 662 -29.13 7.39 -10.26
N PRO A 663 -28.27 7.15 -11.28
CA PRO A 663 -26.94 7.74 -11.31
C PRO A 663 -27.00 9.26 -11.17
N LEU A 664 -26.14 9.85 -10.34
CA LEU A 664 -26.24 11.26 -9.95
C LEU A 664 -26.10 12.25 -11.13
N PHE A 665 -25.42 11.86 -12.22
CA PHE A 665 -25.35 12.65 -13.46
C PHE A 665 -26.65 12.65 -14.29
N SER A 666 -27.68 11.90 -13.87
CA SER A 666 -28.95 11.85 -14.56
C SER A 666 -29.67 13.19 -14.50
N SER A 667 -30.28 13.60 -15.61
CA SER A 667 -31.09 14.81 -15.65
C SER A 667 -32.35 14.66 -14.79
N TRP A 668 -32.40 15.40 -13.70
CA TRP A 668 -33.59 15.59 -12.89
C TRP A 668 -33.61 17.03 -12.40
N LYS A 669 -34.79 17.66 -12.45
CA LYS A 669 -35.04 19.02 -11.94
C LYS A 669 -36.21 19.00 -10.99
N MET A 670 -36.15 19.80 -9.94
CA MET A 670 -37.28 20.05 -9.04
C MET A 670 -38.41 20.74 -9.82
N THR A 671 -39.62 20.17 -9.87
CA THR A 671 -40.78 20.81 -10.53
C THR A 671 -41.56 21.72 -9.59
N SER A 672 -42.16 22.76 -10.19
CA SER A 672 -43.00 23.76 -9.55
C SER A 672 -44.38 23.20 -9.15
N GLU A 673 -44.67 23.34 -7.84
CA GLU A 673 -45.97 23.55 -7.17
C GLU A 673 -47.15 22.57 -7.28
N GLU A 674 -47.35 21.77 -8.34
CA GLU A 674 -48.56 20.94 -8.44
C GLU A 674 -48.56 19.75 -7.45
N GLY A 675 -49.58 19.69 -6.56
CA GLY A 675 -49.80 18.57 -5.63
C GLY A 675 -49.02 18.62 -4.30
N ARG A 676 -48.31 19.72 -4.00
CA ARG A 676 -47.48 19.83 -2.78
C ARG A 676 -48.24 19.97 -1.48
N GLU A 677 -49.51 20.40 -1.46
CA GLU A 677 -50.21 20.70 -0.20
C GLU A 677 -50.33 19.48 0.75
N VAL A 678 -50.73 18.32 0.21
CA VAL A 678 -50.87 17.08 0.99
C VAL A 678 -49.51 16.61 1.51
N VAL A 679 -48.48 16.66 0.67
CA VAL A 679 -47.11 16.26 1.03
C VAL A 679 -46.51 17.24 2.04
N ASN A 680 -46.72 18.55 1.88
CA ASN A 680 -46.27 19.56 2.83
C ASN A 680 -46.93 19.37 4.20
N SER A 681 -48.19 18.93 4.25
CA SER A 681 -48.86 18.61 5.51
C SER A 681 -48.25 17.39 6.21
N SER A 682 -47.90 16.32 5.47
CA SER A 682 -47.24 15.13 6.04
C SER A 682 -45.80 15.42 6.45
N GLN A 683 -45.09 16.24 5.68
CA GLN A 683 -43.75 16.73 5.99
C GLN A 683 -43.75 17.60 7.25
N LEU A 684 -44.67 18.56 7.39
CA LEU A 684 -44.80 19.37 8.60
C LEU A 684 -45.16 18.52 9.81
N ALA A 685 -46.07 17.54 9.65
CA ALA A 685 -46.42 16.60 10.71
C ALA A 685 -45.22 15.73 11.14
N PHE A 686 -44.39 15.29 10.19
CA PHE A 686 -43.16 14.59 10.51
C PHE A 686 -42.16 15.47 11.26
N LEU A 687 -41.88 16.68 10.76
CA LEU A 687 -40.92 17.61 11.37
C LEU A 687 -41.34 18.05 12.77
N THR A 688 -42.63 18.31 13.00
CA THR A 688 -43.16 18.64 14.34
C THR A 688 -43.01 17.47 15.31
N ARG A 689 -43.25 16.22 14.87
CA ARG A 689 -42.96 15.02 15.68
C ARG A 689 -41.48 14.85 15.99
N VAL A 690 -40.59 15.17 15.04
CA VAL A 690 -39.13 15.19 15.27
C VAL A 690 -38.78 16.24 16.32
N VAL A 691 -39.32 17.45 16.22
CA VAL A 691 -39.13 18.52 17.22
C VAL A 691 -39.61 18.09 18.60
N SER A 692 -40.78 17.45 18.68
CA SER A 692 -41.28 16.86 19.93
C SER A 692 -40.28 15.84 20.52
N ALA A 693 -39.69 14.97 19.71
CA ALA A 693 -38.68 14.01 20.16
C ALA A 693 -37.36 14.66 20.58
N ILE A 694 -36.90 15.69 19.85
CA ILE A 694 -35.74 16.52 20.22
C ILE A 694 -35.96 17.11 21.60
N VAL A 695 -37.10 17.77 21.81
CA VAL A 695 -37.41 18.38 23.11
C VAL A 695 -37.45 17.34 24.21
N MET A 696 -37.84 16.09 23.97
CA MET A 696 -37.79 15.00 24.96
C MET A 696 -36.38 14.50 25.28
N SER A 697 -35.44 14.62 24.34
CA SER A 697 -34.04 14.23 24.57
C SER A 697 -33.25 15.25 25.40
N LEU A 698 -33.78 16.45 25.63
CA LEU A 698 -33.12 17.48 26.44
C LEU A 698 -33.05 17.09 27.93
N PRO A 699 -32.03 17.56 28.68
CA PRO A 699 -31.95 17.34 30.12
C PRO A 699 -33.04 18.12 30.87
N ASP A 700 -33.50 17.59 32.02
CA ASP A 700 -34.60 18.18 32.82
C ASP A 700 -34.21 19.45 33.61
N SER A 701 -32.93 19.83 33.62
CA SER A 701 -32.43 20.94 34.43
C SER A 701 -32.54 22.30 33.72
N ASN A 702 -33.29 23.23 34.31
CA ASN A 702 -33.39 24.64 33.90
C ASN A 702 -32.10 25.47 34.10
N ILE A 703 -30.95 24.85 34.42
CA ILE A 703 -29.79 25.51 35.02
C ILE A 703 -28.78 26.05 33.99
N SER A 704 -28.87 25.68 32.71
CA SER A 704 -27.99 26.25 31.67
C SER A 704 -28.77 26.93 30.54
N ALA A 705 -29.09 28.21 30.78
CA ALA A 705 -29.63 29.14 29.80
C ALA A 705 -28.61 29.55 28.71
N GLN A 706 -27.54 28.76 28.48
CA GLN A 706 -26.54 29.02 27.44
C GLN A 706 -26.37 27.82 26.50
N THR A 707 -27.30 26.88 26.51
CA THR A 707 -27.23 25.73 25.60
C THR A 707 -27.49 26.17 24.15
N PRO A 708 -26.57 25.90 23.22
CA PRO A 708 -26.79 26.21 21.81
C PRO A 708 -28.01 25.45 21.30
N THR A 709 -28.68 26.01 20.29
CA THR A 709 -29.84 25.39 19.64
C THR A 709 -29.51 23.94 19.26
N PRO A 710 -30.34 22.94 19.63
CA PRO A 710 -30.01 21.54 19.36
C PRO A 710 -29.74 21.30 17.88
N ALA A 711 -28.64 20.62 17.53
CA ALA A 711 -28.24 20.38 16.14
C ALA A 711 -29.38 19.75 15.29
N GLY A 712 -30.15 18.83 15.87
CA GLY A 712 -31.29 18.22 15.18
C GLY A 712 -32.43 19.19 14.86
N LEU A 713 -32.59 20.30 15.62
CA LEU A 713 -33.57 21.34 15.28
C LEU A 713 -33.11 22.11 14.04
N ARG A 714 -31.81 22.37 13.90
CA ARG A 714 -31.23 22.98 12.70
C ARG A 714 -31.51 22.10 11.48
N ASP A 715 -31.21 20.81 11.59
CA ASP A 715 -31.45 19.84 10.51
C ASP A 715 -32.93 19.76 10.10
N ALA A 716 -33.86 19.74 11.08
CA ALA A 716 -35.30 19.75 10.81
C ALA A 716 -35.76 21.05 10.13
N VAL A 717 -35.21 22.20 10.54
CA VAL A 717 -35.50 23.51 9.94
C VAL A 717 -34.96 23.61 8.52
N ASP A 718 -33.75 23.15 8.26
CA ASP A 718 -33.13 23.20 6.93
C ASP A 718 -33.82 22.23 5.95
N LEU A 719 -34.26 21.07 6.44
CA LEU A 719 -35.13 20.17 5.67
C LEU A 719 -36.49 20.82 5.38
N GLY A 720 -37.08 21.50 6.37
CA GLY A 720 -38.32 22.27 6.20
C GLY A 720 -38.21 23.39 5.16
N LYS A 721 -37.09 24.14 5.16
CA LYS A 721 -36.79 25.14 4.11
C LYS A 721 -36.72 24.49 2.74
N SER A 722 -36.00 23.38 2.65
CA SER A 722 -35.78 22.66 1.39
C SER A 722 -37.07 22.09 0.78
N TRP A 723 -38.04 21.74 1.61
CA TRP A 723 -39.36 21.29 1.19
C TRP A 723 -40.36 22.42 0.93
N GLY A 724 -40.04 23.65 1.33
CA GLY A 724 -40.98 24.78 1.24
C GLY A 724 -42.09 24.73 2.30
N VAL A 725 -41.85 24.06 3.42
CA VAL A 725 -42.75 24.01 4.57
C VAL A 725 -42.53 25.25 5.44
N SER A 726 -43.56 25.71 6.14
CA SER A 726 -43.45 26.87 7.04
C SER A 726 -42.44 26.62 8.17
N VAL A 727 -41.26 27.22 8.03
CA VAL A 727 -40.19 27.21 9.04
C VAL A 727 -40.68 27.83 10.35
N ASP A 728 -41.53 28.86 10.26
CA ASP A 728 -42.10 29.51 11.43
C ASP A 728 -43.00 28.55 12.22
N ALA A 729 -43.78 27.70 11.53
CA ALA A 729 -44.60 26.68 12.20
C ALA A 729 -43.75 25.67 12.98
N ILE A 730 -42.59 25.25 12.43
CA ILE A 730 -41.65 24.34 13.11
C ILE A 730 -41.07 25.00 14.36
N ARG A 731 -40.64 26.27 14.25
CA ARG A 731 -40.05 27.03 15.38
C ARG A 731 -41.07 27.32 16.48
N ARG A 732 -42.30 27.71 16.12
CA ARG A 732 -43.39 27.88 17.09
C ARG A 732 -43.69 26.56 17.82
N HIS A 733 -43.73 25.44 17.10
CA HIS A 733 -43.92 24.13 17.71
C HIS A 733 -42.81 23.80 18.71
N TYR A 734 -41.55 24.10 18.38
CA TYR A 734 -40.42 23.94 19.30
C TYR A 734 -40.60 24.72 20.61
N VAL A 735 -40.96 26.01 20.51
CA VAL A 735 -41.23 26.84 21.70
C VAL A 735 -42.40 26.31 22.51
N CYS A 736 -43.49 25.92 21.86
CA CYS A 736 -44.65 25.32 22.52
C CYS A 736 -44.29 24.03 23.25
N GLU A 737 -43.44 23.18 22.67
CA GLU A 737 -42.97 21.94 23.30
C GLU A 737 -42.05 22.19 24.50
N LEU A 738 -41.18 23.20 24.44
CA LEU A 738 -40.35 23.61 25.58
C LEU A 738 -41.21 24.10 26.75
N TYR A 739 -42.20 24.97 26.49
CA TYR A 739 -43.18 25.34 27.51
C TYR A 739 -44.01 24.13 27.96
N SER A 740 -44.42 23.22 27.08
CA SER A 740 -45.15 22.01 27.50
C SER A 740 -44.35 21.12 28.47
N ARG A 741 -43.01 21.12 28.36
CA ARG A 741 -42.09 20.40 29.26
C ARG A 741 -41.62 21.22 30.48
N GLY A 742 -42.04 22.48 30.62
CA GLY A 742 -41.62 23.34 31.75
C GLY A 742 -40.21 23.94 31.63
N LEU A 743 -39.61 23.89 30.43
CA LEU A 743 -38.31 24.48 30.10
C LEU A 743 -38.47 25.96 29.70
N ASP A 744 -39.13 26.75 30.56
CA ASP A 744 -39.62 28.09 30.23
C ASP A 744 -38.50 29.07 29.87
N LEU A 745 -37.36 29.01 30.55
CA LEU A 745 -36.20 29.87 30.25
C LEU A 745 -35.64 29.61 28.83
N MET A 746 -35.55 28.34 28.44
CA MET A 746 -35.10 27.97 27.08
C MET A 746 -36.14 28.39 26.03
N ALA A 747 -37.43 28.23 26.35
CA ALA A 747 -38.51 28.64 25.47
C ALA A 747 -38.47 30.15 25.22
N GLU A 748 -38.23 30.94 26.27
CA GLU A 748 -38.11 32.39 26.19
C GLU A 748 -36.96 32.85 25.29
N GLN A 749 -35.81 32.18 25.35
CA GLN A 749 -34.69 32.47 24.46
C GLN A 749 -35.01 32.12 23.01
N ALA A 750 -35.74 31.04 22.78
CA ALA A 750 -36.14 30.61 21.45
C ALA A 750 -37.22 31.50 20.81
N LEU A 751 -37.93 32.33 21.58
CA LEU A 751 -38.95 33.26 21.05
C LEU A 751 -38.38 34.22 20.00
N ILE A 752 -37.10 34.60 20.10
CA ILE A 752 -36.45 35.51 19.13
C ILE A 752 -36.42 34.94 17.71
N MET A 753 -36.61 33.63 17.55
CA MET A 753 -36.58 32.94 16.25
C MET A 753 -37.93 32.99 15.51
N ILE A 754 -38.99 33.44 16.19
CA ILE A 754 -40.37 33.42 15.70
C ILE A 754 -40.72 34.73 15.00
N ARG A 755 -41.38 34.62 13.84
CA ARG A 755 -41.88 35.75 13.05
C ARG A 755 -43.34 36.09 13.39
N ASP A 756 -44.20 35.08 13.54
CA ASP A 756 -45.61 35.28 13.87
C ASP A 756 -45.82 35.37 15.39
N GLY A 757 -45.58 36.58 15.92
CA GLY A 757 -45.71 36.90 17.35
C GLY A 757 -47.15 36.71 17.89
N VAL A 758 -48.16 37.01 17.07
CA VAL A 758 -49.56 36.91 17.47
C VAL A 758 -49.94 35.43 17.65
N MET A 759 -49.60 34.58 16.68
CA MET A 759 -49.93 33.15 16.75
C MET A 759 -49.22 32.46 17.92
N ILE A 760 -47.92 32.73 18.15
CA ILE A 760 -47.23 32.14 19.31
C ILE A 760 -47.82 32.67 20.63
N GLY A 761 -48.19 33.95 20.70
CA GLY A 761 -48.86 34.50 21.88
C GLY A 761 -50.15 33.76 22.21
N THR A 762 -51.02 33.54 21.22
CA THR A 762 -52.24 32.71 21.38
C THR A 762 -51.91 31.29 21.85
N GLN A 763 -50.87 30.66 21.30
CA GLN A 763 -50.44 29.32 21.70
C GLN A 763 -49.91 29.28 23.14
N MET A 764 -49.14 30.29 23.57
CA MET A 764 -48.64 30.44 24.95
C MET A 764 -49.78 30.61 25.95
N ILE A 765 -50.81 31.42 25.62
CA ILE A 765 -52.01 31.55 26.46
C ILE A 765 -52.70 30.20 26.64
N ASN A 766 -52.87 29.43 25.56
CA ASN A 766 -53.45 28.09 25.63
C ASN A 766 -52.64 27.15 26.53
N ILE A 767 -51.31 27.19 26.47
CA ILE A 767 -50.44 26.41 27.37
C ILE A 767 -50.60 26.86 28.82
N GLY A 768 -50.65 28.18 29.08
CA GLY A 768 -50.88 28.73 30.41
C GLY A 768 -52.24 28.33 30.98
N GLY A 769 -53.27 28.30 30.14
CA GLY A 769 -54.60 27.81 30.48
C GLY A 769 -54.62 26.33 30.85
N LYS A 770 -53.87 25.49 30.12
CA LYS A 770 -53.72 24.06 30.43
C LYS A 770 -52.99 23.83 31.76
N ARG A 771 -51.91 24.58 32.03
CA ARG A 771 -51.17 24.49 33.30
C ARG A 771 -52.04 24.90 34.48
N LEU A 772 -52.82 25.98 34.34
CA LEU A 772 -53.81 26.37 35.35
C LEU A 772 -54.88 25.28 35.51
N HIS A 773 -55.40 24.72 34.41
CA HIS A 773 -56.41 23.67 34.46
C HIS A 773 -55.93 22.44 35.24
N HIS A 774 -54.67 22.02 35.01
CA HIS A 774 -54.03 20.96 35.78
C HIS A 774 -53.92 21.33 37.26
N LEU A 775 -53.36 22.50 37.59
CA LEU A 775 -53.21 22.96 38.98
C LEU A 775 -54.54 22.93 39.75
N LEU A 776 -55.64 23.36 39.12
CA LEU A 776 -56.98 23.33 39.71
C LEU A 776 -57.50 21.91 39.94
N LYS A 777 -57.08 20.95 39.12
CA LYS A 777 -57.52 19.54 39.18
C LYS A 777 -56.65 18.70 40.13
N SER A 778 -55.33 18.94 40.17
CA SER A 778 -54.36 18.13 40.90
C SER A 778 -54.09 18.61 42.34
N SER A 779 -54.35 19.89 42.64
CA SER A 779 -54.09 20.46 43.97
C SER A 779 -55.08 19.98 45.03
N GLN A 780 -54.58 19.67 46.23
CA GLN A 780 -55.39 19.38 47.41
C GLN A 780 -56.26 20.58 47.86
N ARG A 781 -55.87 21.79 47.46
CA ARG A 781 -56.60 23.06 47.72
C ARG A 781 -57.41 23.53 46.50
N SER A 782 -57.88 22.59 45.68
CA SER A 782 -58.62 22.86 44.43
C SER A 782 -59.82 23.80 44.63
N ILE A 783 -60.57 23.68 45.73
CA ILE A 783 -61.73 24.52 46.04
C ILE A 783 -61.29 25.98 46.27
N GLU A 784 -60.23 26.20 47.04
CA GLU A 784 -59.69 27.53 47.35
C GLU A 784 -59.12 28.19 46.11
N LEU A 785 -58.37 27.44 45.29
CA LEU A 785 -57.82 27.92 44.02
C LEU A 785 -58.94 28.22 43.00
N THR A 786 -59.99 27.40 42.98
CA THR A 786 -61.16 27.62 42.10
C THR A 786 -61.91 28.90 42.49
N ALA A 787 -62.02 29.22 43.79
CA ALA A 787 -62.65 30.45 44.26
C ALA A 787 -61.91 31.73 43.81
N LEU A 788 -60.60 31.63 43.53
CA LEU A 788 -59.79 32.72 42.97
C LEU A 788 -59.91 32.84 41.44
N THR A 789 -60.55 31.88 40.77
CA THR A 789 -60.72 31.89 39.31
C THR A 789 -62.06 32.48 38.88
N THR A 790 -62.06 33.28 37.82
CA THR A 790 -63.33 33.80 37.27
C THR A 790 -64.13 32.67 36.57
N PRO A 791 -65.47 32.74 36.57
CA PRO A 791 -66.31 31.72 35.91
C PRO A 791 -65.98 31.51 34.43
N ASN A 792 -65.54 32.57 33.73
CA ASN A 792 -65.17 32.54 32.33
C ASN A 792 -63.86 31.78 32.09
N VAL A 793 -62.82 32.06 32.89
CA VAL A 793 -61.52 31.36 32.81
C VAL A 793 -61.70 29.89 33.18
N ASN A 794 -62.44 29.59 34.24
CA ASN A 794 -62.70 28.21 34.66
C ASN A 794 -63.46 27.40 33.58
N ARG A 795 -64.49 27.99 32.94
CA ARG A 795 -65.20 27.35 31.82
C ARG A 795 -64.29 27.09 30.63
N TRP A 796 -63.47 28.07 30.26
CA TRP A 796 -62.52 27.94 29.15
C TRP A 796 -61.45 26.87 29.43
N CYS A 797 -60.85 26.88 30.62
CA CYS A 797 -59.87 25.88 31.05
C CYS A 797 -60.41 24.44 30.93
N LYS A 798 -61.68 24.20 31.29
CA LYS A 798 -62.32 22.87 31.17
C LYS A 798 -62.43 22.34 29.75
N ASN A 799 -62.34 23.21 28.74
CA ASN A 799 -62.35 22.83 27.33
C ASN A 799 -60.94 22.58 26.78
N LEU A 800 -59.89 22.79 27.57
CA LEU A 800 -58.51 22.57 27.18
C LEU A 800 -58.07 21.15 27.53
N ASP A 801 -57.38 20.51 26.58
CA ASP A 801 -56.80 19.19 26.79
C ASP A 801 -55.52 19.26 27.63
N ILE A 802 -55.59 18.81 28.90
CA ILE A 802 -54.45 18.74 29.82
C ILE A 802 -53.44 17.68 29.36
N GLU A 803 -53.88 16.59 28.72
CA GLU A 803 -53.02 15.44 28.38
C GLU A 803 -51.93 15.79 27.36
N SER A 804 -52.10 16.93 26.68
CA SER A 804 -51.09 17.50 25.80
C SER A 804 -49.91 18.19 26.52
N LEU A 805 -49.96 18.38 27.85
CA LEU A 805 -48.83 18.86 28.67
C LEU A 805 -47.89 17.71 29.05
N ARG A 806 -46.59 17.95 28.94
CA ARG A 806 -45.58 16.93 29.28
C ARG A 806 -45.08 17.02 30.71
N CYS A 807 -44.86 18.25 31.19
CA CYS A 807 -44.62 18.53 32.59
C CYS A 807 -45.70 19.51 33.05
N PRO A 808 -46.77 19.01 33.69
CA PRO A 808 -47.89 19.86 34.07
C PRO A 808 -47.65 20.59 35.42
N ASP A 809 -46.70 20.13 36.24
CA ASP A 809 -46.37 20.67 37.56
C ASP A 809 -45.27 21.77 37.49
N VAL A 810 -45.55 22.83 36.74
CA VAL A 810 -44.66 23.99 36.62
C VAL A 810 -45.05 25.06 37.66
N PRO A 811 -44.10 25.67 38.38
CA PRO A 811 -44.41 26.74 39.32
C PRO A 811 -45.25 27.87 38.71
N VAL A 812 -46.23 28.35 39.47
CA VAL A 812 -47.25 29.31 38.99
C VAL A 812 -46.60 30.62 38.52
N HIS A 813 -45.51 31.05 39.15
CA HIS A 813 -44.81 32.28 38.78
C HIS A 813 -44.19 32.23 37.37
N TYR A 814 -43.67 31.08 36.93
CA TYR A 814 -43.18 30.89 35.56
C TYR A 814 -44.33 30.96 34.56
N THR A 815 -45.46 30.33 34.89
CA THR A 815 -46.67 30.39 34.07
C THR A 815 -47.23 31.81 33.95
N LEU A 816 -47.23 32.59 35.04
CA LEU A 816 -47.60 34.01 35.02
C LEU A 816 -46.66 34.84 34.14
N THR A 817 -45.35 34.60 34.23
CA THR A 817 -44.33 35.28 33.42
C THR A 817 -44.54 35.00 31.93
N MET A 818 -44.76 33.74 31.56
CA MET A 818 -45.07 33.33 30.19
C MET A 818 -46.34 34.02 29.67
N VAL A 819 -47.44 34.03 30.44
CA VAL A 819 -48.70 34.65 30.00
C VAL A 819 -48.56 36.17 29.85
N ASN A 820 -47.85 36.84 30.76
CA ASN A 820 -47.58 38.28 30.62
C ASN A 820 -46.78 38.59 29.35
N LYS A 821 -45.79 37.76 29.02
CA LYS A 821 -45.03 37.88 27.75
C LYS A 821 -45.93 37.65 26.54
N ALA A 822 -46.81 36.65 26.58
CA ALA A 822 -47.78 36.40 25.51
C ALA A 822 -48.69 37.60 25.25
N LEU A 823 -49.14 38.29 26.31
CA LEU A 823 -49.97 39.50 26.19
C LEU A 823 -49.25 40.69 25.55
N ILE A 824 -47.92 40.77 25.64
CA ILE A 824 -47.13 41.79 24.92
C ILE A 824 -47.12 41.51 23.41
N LEU A 825 -47.20 40.23 23.02
CA LEU A 825 -47.13 39.79 21.61
C LEU A 825 -48.49 39.86 20.89
N ILE A 826 -49.60 39.94 21.62
CA ILE A 826 -50.96 39.94 21.08
C ILE A 826 -51.56 41.34 21.16
N THR A 827 -52.21 41.79 20.09
CA THR A 827 -52.95 43.06 20.07
C THR A 827 -54.27 42.97 20.84
N GLU A 828 -54.71 44.07 21.47
CA GLU A 828 -55.97 44.14 22.25
C GLU A 828 -57.23 43.71 21.48
N ASN A 829 -57.22 43.82 20.14
CA ASN A 829 -58.32 43.41 19.27
C ASN A 829 -58.44 41.89 19.05
N ASN A 830 -57.47 41.10 19.49
CA ASN A 830 -57.48 39.65 19.33
C ASN A 830 -58.41 39.01 20.38
N PRO A 831 -59.28 38.05 20.01
CA PRO A 831 -60.18 37.40 20.96
C PRO A 831 -59.45 36.73 22.15
N ASP A 832 -58.22 36.26 21.94
CA ASP A 832 -57.41 35.61 22.96
C ASP A 832 -56.80 36.60 23.96
N TYR A 833 -56.73 37.89 23.64
CA TYR A 833 -56.20 38.92 24.54
C TYR A 833 -57.07 39.05 25.81
N TYR A 834 -58.39 39.01 25.65
CA TYR A 834 -59.33 39.11 26.77
C TYR A 834 -59.24 37.92 27.71
N ILE A 835 -59.18 36.68 27.17
CA ILE A 835 -59.05 35.48 28.01
C ILE A 835 -57.66 35.41 28.65
N GLY A 836 -56.60 35.80 27.92
CA GLY A 836 -55.23 35.89 28.45
C GLY A 836 -55.09 36.90 29.59
N SER A 837 -55.72 38.07 29.49
CA SER A 837 -55.70 39.10 30.54
C SER A 837 -56.38 38.62 31.82
N ASN A 838 -57.52 37.94 31.69
CA ASN A 838 -58.22 37.33 32.81
C ASN A 838 -57.45 36.14 33.41
N LEU A 839 -56.74 35.38 32.58
CA LEU A 839 -55.83 34.31 33.01
C LEU A 839 -54.65 34.88 33.82
N ALA A 840 -53.98 35.91 33.32
CA ALA A 840 -52.87 36.59 34.02
C ALA A 840 -53.30 37.16 35.39
N ARG A 841 -54.48 37.78 35.46
CA ARG A 841 -55.07 38.26 36.72
C ARG A 841 -55.30 37.12 37.71
N THR A 842 -55.84 36.00 37.24
CA THR A 842 -56.12 34.82 38.06
C THR A 842 -54.81 34.21 38.61
N LEU A 843 -53.80 34.04 37.75
CA LEU A 843 -52.49 33.52 38.15
C LEU A 843 -51.77 34.45 39.16
N ARG A 844 -51.91 35.76 39.00
CA ARG A 844 -51.38 36.75 39.95
C ARG A 844 -52.04 36.63 41.32
N MET A 845 -53.36 36.54 41.38
CA MET A 845 -54.10 36.32 42.64
C MET A 845 -53.67 35.02 43.33
N ILE A 846 -53.43 33.96 42.56
CA ILE A 846 -52.93 32.68 43.11
C ILE A 846 -51.52 32.86 43.70
N CYS A 847 -50.59 33.54 43.00
CA CYS A 847 -49.25 33.81 43.50
C CYS A 847 -49.25 34.65 44.80
N GLU A 848 -50.14 35.64 44.89
CA GLU A 848 -50.26 36.55 46.05
C GLU A 848 -51.02 35.94 47.25
N SER A 849 -51.80 34.88 47.03
CA SER A 849 -52.69 34.30 48.05
C SER A 849 -52.00 33.52 49.16
N GLY A 850 -50.74 33.10 48.98
CA GLY A 850 -50.01 32.23 49.91
C GLY A 850 -50.62 30.82 50.07
N ILE A 851 -51.56 30.43 49.19
CA ILE A 851 -52.25 29.13 49.24
C ILE A 851 -51.33 27.99 48.77
N LEU A 852 -50.35 28.28 47.93
CA LEU A 852 -49.33 27.31 47.51
C LEU A 852 -48.04 27.54 48.31
N PRO A 853 -47.25 26.50 48.60
CA PRO A 853 -45.94 26.68 49.20
C PRO A 853 -45.08 27.59 48.32
N SER A 854 -44.31 28.48 48.96
CA SER A 854 -43.28 29.25 48.28
C SER A 854 -42.12 28.31 47.94
N ASP A 855 -42.09 27.82 46.71
CA ASP A 855 -40.91 27.16 46.12
C ASP A 855 -39.84 28.18 45.72
#